data_AF-A0A929DGG3-F1
#
_entry.id   AF-A0A929DGG3-F1
#
_cell.length_a   1.000
_cell.length_b   1.000
_cell.length_c   1.000
_cell.angle_alpha   90.00
_cell.angle_beta   90.00
_cell.angle_gamma   90.00
#
_symmetry.space_group_name_H-M   'P 1'
#
loop_
_entity.id
_entity.type
_entity.pdbx_description
1 polymer ?
#
loop_
_entity_poly.entity_id
_entity_poly.type
_entity_poly.pdbx_seq_one_letter_code
_entity_poly.pdbx_strand_id
1 'polypeptide(L)'
;MKFRYINIIVPLIIFFLLKLQAGSQGIFIGFHVPWHNVTCLEKLPVNYNTHNKNTYYLTFNGATFPDQQTMFPHYENSITYNKIIKESGIRLHILKTEPIPPEALNKIKNLEQLPVNFQINYNNYKQRKKQINHFDLIPLRINPTSGKVEKLVDFVLEIVKTPGINKSIAKKGIKYSNQSVFNSGKWVKLKINKDGIYKLTYENLLEMGISDPSDPRIFGRGGMLPEENTIKTPDDIQENAIWMNKGDDQEFGPGDYILFYGKGPDTWSYDESNSIFSCNPHLYSRYSYYYVTSDAGTGKRITMDMEITDSPNITTTQFDDYLFYEENIVNLIKSGKEWFEPIDSKSTHAFPFHFPNTIISSLCKVKIRVLARSQVSSNFTLATTGITNTIDIGPVNIWSYTSDYAKANTLISSFTGSPDDLILNLSYENNGYSEAKTWLDYIEVNVRRELKMSGAQMHFRDVNSVGPGNITLMKLKNATPNTRIWDISDIHNIKQIPYNTAGDETEFAIITDSLKEFIAFNDEVFYIPEISQQSVDNQNLHGITQADMVIVTHNNFINQAEELARIHRDHDDITVSVVTPEQVYNEFSSGSPDVSAIRNFMKMLYDRAVIEKDIPKYLLLFGDGSYDNLSDHEENTAYILTYQSKNSLTPTQSFVTDDFFGLLDEDEGGSNGLVDIGIGRLPVTTTEEAETMIDKIKNYMSSETFGPWRNNICFIGDDEDNNLHMKDANILANSIDTAYPSFQIRKIFLDAFPQSTTPQGESYPEVNSAINNQVMSGSLIVNYIGHGNERGLAHERILETSDILSWKNFNKLPLFITATCEFSRFDDIEKEANGEITKKISAGELVLLNPDGGGIGLLSTTRLVYSSPNFILNRNFFKFAFEKDNDQKPLRIGDVLRLTKNISGSGINKRNFTLLGDPALTLGYPKQFVVTDSLNGFDIITHIDTLKALGKVTISGHLEDISGQSIESFNGIIYPSVFDKPLTVTTLGNDGDNPMEYKTRENPIYKGKVSISQGKFTFSFFVPKDISYGTGFGKIFYYAQSDLSDASGNVTQIPVNGFAGGFINDNTGPVINLYMNDSSFRNGGITDESPVLLAYIHDQQGVNTVGNGIGHDITAYIDNDQSTMMILNDYYEADLDSYM
;
A
#
# COMPACT_ATOMS: atom_id res chain seq x y z
N MET A 1 -12.00 30.98 14.18
CA MET A 1 -13.43 31.05 14.57
C MET A 1 -14.26 31.73 13.47
N LYS A 2 -14.72 31.00 12.44
CA LYS A 2 -15.72 31.46 11.45
C LYS A 2 -16.04 30.31 10.47
N PHE A 3 -17.09 29.54 10.75
CA PHE A 3 -17.89 28.82 9.75
C PHE A 3 -19.18 28.36 10.44
N ARG A 4 -20.24 29.16 10.32
CA ARG A 4 -21.62 28.72 10.60
C ARG A 4 -22.58 29.77 10.05
N TYR A 5 -22.77 29.79 8.73
CA TYR A 5 -24.01 30.28 8.09
C TYR A 5 -24.05 29.77 6.66
N ILE A 6 -24.43 28.49 6.48
CA ILE A 6 -24.91 27.96 5.20
C ILE A 6 -26.11 27.02 5.50
N ASN A 7 -27.23 27.28 4.80
CA ASN A 7 -28.42 26.43 4.58
C ASN A 7 -29.47 26.22 5.70
N ILE A 8 -30.41 27.17 5.81
CA ILE A 8 -31.69 27.01 6.57
C ILE A 8 -32.78 26.25 5.76
N ILE A 9 -32.60 26.06 4.45
CA ILE A 9 -33.62 25.46 3.56
C ILE A 9 -33.67 23.92 3.66
N VAL A 10 -32.51 23.25 3.78
CA VAL A 10 -32.42 21.78 3.89
C VAL A 10 -33.08 21.23 5.17
N PRO A 11 -32.89 21.82 6.38
CA PRO A 11 -33.58 21.37 7.59
C PRO A 11 -35.11 21.46 7.51
N LEU A 12 -35.66 22.45 6.80
CA LEU A 12 -37.11 22.68 6.70
C LEU A 12 -37.82 21.63 5.84
N ILE A 13 -37.14 21.12 4.80
CA ILE A 13 -37.66 20.07 3.91
C ILE A 13 -37.55 18.69 4.58
N ILE A 14 -36.48 18.44 5.34
CA ILE A 14 -36.35 17.24 6.19
C ILE A 14 -37.54 17.15 7.17
N PHE A 15 -37.97 18.28 7.75
CA PHE A 15 -39.12 18.35 8.63
C PHE A 15 -40.46 18.01 7.92
N PHE A 16 -40.57 18.29 6.62
CA PHE A 16 -41.77 18.00 5.82
C PHE A 16 -41.82 16.53 5.36
N LEU A 17 -40.69 15.94 4.98
CA LEU A 17 -40.57 14.51 4.68
C LEU A 17 -40.85 13.64 5.92
N LEU A 18 -40.36 14.05 7.09
CA LEU A 18 -40.63 13.37 8.37
C LEU A 18 -42.13 13.39 8.75
N LYS A 19 -42.92 14.37 8.28
CA LYS A 19 -44.37 14.42 8.51
C LYS A 19 -45.19 13.54 7.56
N LEU A 20 -44.65 13.16 6.41
CA LEU A 20 -45.36 12.36 5.39
C LEU A 20 -45.18 10.84 5.57
N GLN A 21 -44.23 10.39 6.39
CA GLN A 21 -44.00 8.97 6.69
C GLN A 21 -43.95 8.72 8.19
N ALA A 22 -45.13 8.71 8.85
CA ALA A 22 -45.26 8.37 10.27
C ALA A 22 -45.04 6.87 10.60
N GLY A 23 -44.13 6.18 9.90
CA GLY A 23 -43.92 4.73 10.06
C GLY A 23 -42.57 4.14 9.65
N SER A 24 -41.59 4.91 9.16
CA SER A 24 -40.23 4.36 8.85
C SER A 24 -39.21 4.76 9.93
N GLN A 25 -38.41 3.81 10.41
CA GLN A 25 -37.27 4.02 11.32
C GLN A 25 -35.99 4.37 10.53
N GLY A 26 -36.09 5.15 9.45
CA GLY A 26 -34.95 5.50 8.59
C GLY A 26 -34.14 6.70 9.10
N ILE A 27 -32.83 6.73 8.82
CA ILE A 27 -31.98 7.93 9.04
C ILE A 27 -31.90 8.71 7.72
N PHE A 28 -32.26 9.99 7.74
CA PHE A 28 -32.26 10.86 6.56
C PHE A 28 -31.08 11.84 6.59
N ILE A 29 -30.32 11.92 5.50
CA ILE A 29 -29.18 12.84 5.36
C ILE A 29 -29.28 13.58 4.03
N GLY A 30 -29.25 14.90 4.09
CA GLY A 30 -29.32 15.77 2.91
C GLY A 30 -27.94 16.05 2.31
N PHE A 31 -27.89 16.09 0.98
CA PHE A 31 -26.70 16.34 0.18
C PHE A 31 -26.98 17.39 -0.89
N HIS A 32 -25.92 18.09 -1.29
CA HIS A 32 -25.91 19.08 -2.36
C HIS A 32 -24.75 18.77 -3.31
N VAL A 33 -25.01 18.82 -4.62
CA VAL A 33 -23.98 18.65 -5.66
C VAL A 33 -23.49 20.02 -6.13
N PRO A 34 -22.23 20.40 -5.84
CA PRO A 34 -21.71 21.75 -6.09
C PRO A 34 -21.27 21.95 -7.55
N TRP A 35 -22.23 21.91 -8.47
CA TRP A 35 -21.98 22.04 -9.92
C TRP A 35 -21.19 23.28 -10.30
N HIS A 36 -20.21 23.10 -11.19
CA HIS A 36 -19.60 24.22 -11.90
C HIS A 36 -20.64 24.87 -12.81
N ASN A 37 -20.37 26.12 -13.19
CA ASN A 37 -21.26 26.86 -14.07
C ASN A 37 -21.31 26.15 -15.43
N VAL A 38 -22.51 25.82 -15.94
CA VAL A 38 -22.71 24.86 -17.04
C VAL A 38 -22.16 25.36 -18.40
N THR A 39 -21.69 26.61 -18.46
CA THR A 39 -20.94 27.20 -19.58
C THR A 39 -19.44 26.93 -19.54
N CYS A 40 -18.89 26.48 -18.41
CA CYS A 40 -17.53 25.96 -18.25
C CYS A 40 -17.56 24.44 -18.43
N LEU A 41 -17.33 23.98 -19.66
CA LEU A 41 -16.99 22.58 -19.93
C LEU A 41 -15.49 22.42 -19.78
N GLU A 42 -15.05 21.43 -19.01
CA GLU A 42 -13.63 21.13 -18.85
C GLU A 42 -13.14 20.21 -19.99
N LYS A 43 -11.87 20.38 -20.38
CA LYS A 43 -11.23 19.69 -21.51
C LYS A 43 -10.23 18.68 -20.95
N LEU A 44 -10.49 17.39 -21.10
CA LEU A 44 -9.50 16.35 -20.78
C LEU A 44 -8.94 15.72 -22.06
N PRO A 45 -7.62 15.47 -22.11
CA PRO A 45 -7.02 14.56 -23.07
C PRO A 45 -7.37 13.12 -22.65
N VAL A 46 -7.91 12.33 -23.56
CA VAL A 46 -8.12 10.89 -23.36
C VAL A 46 -6.85 10.20 -23.85
N ASN A 47 -6.23 9.35 -23.03
CA ASN A 47 -4.99 8.67 -23.43
C ASN A 47 -5.20 7.24 -23.96
N TYR A 48 -4.25 6.87 -24.83
CA TYR A 48 -3.99 5.59 -25.50
C TYR A 48 -4.94 5.14 -26.63
N ASN A 49 -4.58 5.56 -27.86
CA ASN A 49 -4.79 4.96 -29.20
C ASN A 49 -5.26 5.90 -30.32
N THR A 50 -5.54 7.18 -30.04
CA THR A 50 -5.78 8.15 -31.11
C THR A 50 -5.18 9.51 -30.77
N HIS A 51 -4.16 9.95 -31.50
CA HIS A 51 -3.83 11.36 -31.60
C HIS A 51 -5.11 12.17 -31.92
N ASN A 52 -5.34 13.28 -31.21
CA ASN A 52 -6.31 14.35 -31.51
C ASN A 52 -7.82 14.15 -31.20
N LYS A 53 -8.25 13.81 -29.97
CA LYS A 53 -9.65 14.11 -29.58
C LYS A 53 -9.82 14.71 -28.18
N ASN A 54 -10.04 16.03 -28.17
CA ASN A 54 -10.60 16.77 -27.03
C ASN A 54 -11.98 16.19 -26.66
N THR A 55 -12.17 15.77 -25.41
CA THR A 55 -13.49 15.37 -24.90
C THR A 55 -13.93 16.39 -23.84
N TYR A 56 -15.14 16.94 -24.01
CA TYR A 56 -15.75 17.86 -23.06
C TYR A 56 -16.69 17.09 -22.14
N TYR A 57 -16.69 17.43 -20.87
CA TYR A 57 -17.51 16.78 -19.86
C TYR A 57 -18.08 17.79 -18.86
N LEU A 58 -19.08 17.34 -18.11
CA LEU A 58 -19.69 18.10 -17.02
C LEU A 58 -18.99 17.73 -15.72
N THR A 59 -18.78 18.71 -14.85
CA THR A 59 -18.06 18.50 -13.59
C THR A 59 -18.61 19.38 -12.46
N PHE A 60 -18.17 19.07 -11.25
CA PHE A 60 -18.52 19.79 -10.03
C PHE A 60 -17.38 19.66 -9.01
N ASN A 61 -17.37 20.53 -7.99
CA ASN A 61 -16.35 20.45 -6.96
C ASN A 61 -16.40 19.09 -6.23
N GLY A 62 -15.33 18.31 -6.36
CA GLY A 62 -15.22 16.98 -5.76
C GLY A 62 -15.72 15.82 -6.63
N ALA A 63 -16.09 16.06 -7.89
CA ALA A 63 -16.44 15.00 -8.83
C ALA A 63 -15.28 14.00 -9.04
N THR A 64 -15.64 12.73 -9.23
CA THR A 64 -14.74 11.67 -9.72
C THR A 64 -15.18 11.22 -11.12
N PHE A 65 -14.28 10.62 -11.89
CA PHE A 65 -14.54 10.12 -13.25
C PHE A 65 -14.02 8.68 -13.38
N PRO A 66 -14.68 7.71 -12.73
CA PRO A 66 -14.21 6.32 -12.70
C PRO A 66 -14.29 5.63 -14.06
N ASP A 67 -15.20 6.06 -14.96
CA ASP A 67 -15.32 5.54 -16.31
C ASP A 67 -14.77 6.54 -17.34
N GLN A 68 -13.62 6.20 -17.91
CA GLN A 68 -12.95 7.02 -18.91
C GLN A 68 -13.59 6.97 -20.31
N GLN A 69 -14.49 6.01 -20.58
CA GLN A 69 -15.23 5.97 -21.84
C GLN A 69 -16.37 6.98 -21.84
N THR A 70 -17.19 6.99 -20.77
CA THR A 70 -18.34 7.88 -20.68
C THR A 70 -17.98 9.27 -20.17
N MET A 71 -16.97 9.39 -19.31
CA MET A 71 -16.57 10.65 -18.66
C MET A 71 -17.73 11.32 -17.91
N PHE A 72 -18.66 10.54 -17.38
CA PHE A 72 -19.71 11.08 -16.51
C PHE A 72 -19.13 11.41 -15.13
N PRO A 73 -19.53 12.53 -14.51
CA PRO A 73 -19.08 12.85 -13.16
C PRO A 73 -19.82 11.99 -12.14
N HIS A 74 -19.10 11.51 -11.14
CA HIS A 74 -19.61 10.71 -10.03
C HIS A 74 -19.52 11.50 -8.72
N TYR A 75 -20.56 11.41 -7.89
CA TYR A 75 -20.62 11.99 -6.55
C TYR A 75 -20.43 10.87 -5.53
N GLU A 76 -19.22 10.76 -4.99
CA GLU A 76 -18.86 9.76 -3.98
C GLU A 76 -18.85 10.36 -2.58
N ASN A 77 -19.41 9.65 -1.60
CA ASN A 77 -19.33 10.05 -0.20
C ASN A 77 -19.47 8.84 0.75
N SER A 78 -18.98 9.00 1.99
CA SER A 78 -19.04 7.97 3.02
C SER A 78 -19.75 8.49 4.26
N ILE A 79 -20.65 7.69 4.81
CA ILE A 79 -21.42 8.04 6.00
C ILE A 79 -21.09 7.08 7.13
N THR A 80 -20.65 7.64 8.27
CA THR A 80 -20.32 6.89 9.48
C THR A 80 -21.44 6.99 10.50
N TYR A 81 -21.79 5.88 11.17
CA TYR A 81 -22.78 5.85 12.25
C TYR A 81 -22.25 5.19 13.51
N ASN A 82 -22.55 5.80 14.67
CA ASN A 82 -22.17 5.26 15.98
C ASN A 82 -23.05 4.09 16.45
N LYS A 83 -24.20 3.84 15.80
CA LYS A 83 -25.08 2.69 16.11
C LYS A 83 -24.96 1.66 15.00
N ILE A 84 -24.68 0.42 15.39
CA ILE A 84 -24.63 -0.75 14.49
C ILE A 84 -26.03 -0.93 13.87
N ILE A 85 -26.26 -0.39 12.69
CA ILE A 85 -27.38 -0.78 11.84
C ILE A 85 -26.87 -1.97 11.04
N LYS A 86 -27.18 -3.19 11.50
CA LYS A 86 -26.93 -4.38 10.70
C LYS A 86 -27.80 -4.31 9.46
N GLU A 87 -27.16 -4.33 8.30
CA GLU A 87 -27.78 -4.29 6.97
C GLU A 87 -28.65 -3.05 6.74
N SER A 88 -27.99 -1.98 6.30
CA SER A 88 -28.63 -0.79 5.77
C SER A 88 -28.81 -0.88 4.26
N GLY A 89 -30.03 -0.63 3.78
CA GLY A 89 -30.29 -0.23 2.41
C GLY A 89 -30.27 1.30 2.29
N ILE A 90 -29.78 1.82 1.17
CA ILE A 90 -29.83 3.26 0.87
C ILE A 90 -30.95 3.52 -0.14
N ARG A 91 -31.85 4.45 0.19
CA ARG A 91 -32.87 4.97 -0.71
C ARG A 91 -32.57 6.44 -1.05
N LEU A 92 -32.50 6.74 -2.33
CA LEU A 92 -32.31 8.09 -2.84
C LEU A 92 -33.65 8.82 -2.99
N HIS A 93 -33.78 9.96 -2.33
CA HIS A 93 -34.90 10.89 -2.45
C HIS A 93 -34.44 12.16 -3.16
N ILE A 94 -34.99 12.45 -4.33
CA ILE A 94 -34.61 13.61 -5.14
C ILE A 94 -35.33 14.85 -4.60
N LEU A 95 -34.59 15.91 -4.27
CA LEU A 95 -35.18 17.20 -3.85
C LEU A 95 -35.23 18.21 -4.98
N LYS A 96 -34.15 18.30 -5.78
CA LYS A 96 -34.04 19.29 -6.85
C LYS A 96 -33.19 18.77 -8.02
N THR A 97 -33.71 18.96 -9.24
CA THR A 97 -32.95 18.77 -10.50
C THR A 97 -32.99 20.05 -11.33
N GLU A 98 -32.02 20.20 -12.24
CA GLU A 98 -31.96 21.30 -13.19
C GLU A 98 -31.67 20.77 -14.61
N PRO A 99 -32.36 21.26 -15.65
CA PRO A 99 -32.08 20.84 -17.02
C PRO A 99 -30.72 21.38 -17.48
N ILE A 100 -30.02 20.59 -18.30
CA ILE A 100 -28.76 21.02 -18.90
C ILE A 100 -29.06 21.81 -20.19
N PRO A 101 -28.46 23.00 -20.39
CA PRO A 101 -28.65 23.77 -21.62
C PRO A 101 -28.21 22.96 -22.87
N PRO A 102 -28.97 22.99 -23.98
CA PRO A 102 -28.62 22.26 -25.20
C PRO A 102 -27.22 22.56 -25.75
N GLU A 103 -26.75 23.80 -25.57
CA GLU A 103 -25.42 24.24 -26.01
C GLU A 103 -24.28 23.48 -25.33
N ALA A 104 -24.46 23.07 -24.07
CA ALA A 104 -23.48 22.27 -23.33
C ALA A 104 -23.51 20.79 -23.76
N LEU A 105 -24.71 20.26 -24.07
CA LEU A 105 -24.90 18.86 -24.45
C LEU A 105 -24.24 18.51 -25.80
N ASN A 106 -24.19 19.44 -26.75
CA ASN A 106 -23.60 19.19 -28.08
C ASN A 106 -22.10 18.83 -28.05
N LYS A 107 -21.40 19.08 -26.95
CA LYS A 107 -19.96 18.81 -26.82
C LYS A 107 -19.64 17.54 -26.01
N ILE A 108 -20.64 16.95 -25.36
CA ILE A 108 -20.48 15.79 -24.48
C ILE A 108 -20.80 14.53 -25.28
N LYS A 109 -19.98 13.49 -25.15
CA LYS A 109 -20.17 12.20 -25.82
C LYS A 109 -20.95 11.24 -24.94
N ASN A 110 -21.44 10.16 -25.55
CA ASN A 110 -22.03 9.01 -24.87
C ASN A 110 -23.28 9.30 -24.03
N LEU A 111 -23.92 10.46 -24.21
CA LEU A 111 -25.12 10.86 -23.46
C LEU A 111 -26.28 9.84 -23.58
N GLU A 112 -26.31 9.04 -24.64
CA GLU A 112 -27.26 7.94 -24.84
C GLU A 112 -27.10 6.80 -23.82
N GLN A 113 -25.97 6.73 -23.12
CA GLN A 113 -25.69 5.76 -22.06
C GLN A 113 -26.19 6.23 -20.69
N LEU A 114 -26.68 7.48 -20.57
CA LEU A 114 -27.23 7.97 -19.31
C LEU A 114 -28.50 7.21 -18.91
N PRO A 115 -28.62 6.84 -17.62
CA PRO A 115 -29.80 6.13 -17.15
C PRO A 115 -31.03 7.05 -17.08
N VAL A 116 -32.23 6.45 -17.08
CA VAL A 116 -33.50 7.17 -16.91
C VAL A 116 -33.74 7.57 -15.44
N ASN A 117 -33.16 6.82 -14.50
CA ASN A 117 -33.15 7.13 -13.07
C ASN A 117 -31.73 7.46 -12.64
N PHE A 118 -31.55 8.32 -11.63
CA PHE A 118 -30.23 8.50 -11.03
C PHE A 118 -29.76 7.15 -10.45
N GLN A 119 -28.58 6.71 -10.85
CA GLN A 119 -27.99 5.47 -10.39
C GLN A 119 -27.18 5.73 -9.13
N ILE A 120 -27.60 5.11 -8.03
CA ILE A 120 -26.85 5.09 -6.78
C ILE A 120 -26.38 3.65 -6.51
N ASN A 121 -25.08 3.50 -6.37
CA ASN A 121 -24.43 2.30 -5.89
C ASN A 121 -23.99 2.53 -4.45
N TYR A 122 -24.05 1.52 -3.60
CA TYR A 122 -23.52 1.65 -2.25
C TYR A 122 -22.94 0.32 -1.75
N ASN A 123 -21.90 0.45 -0.94
CA ASN A 123 -21.23 -0.64 -0.28
C ASN A 123 -21.21 -0.39 1.22
N ASN A 124 -21.39 -1.48 1.97
CA ASN A 124 -21.32 -1.49 3.42
C ASN A 124 -19.92 -1.98 3.82
N TYR A 125 -19.13 -1.09 4.40
CA TYR A 125 -17.81 -1.40 4.94
C TYR A 125 -17.81 -1.30 6.45
N LYS A 126 -16.79 -1.86 7.09
CA LYS A 126 -16.41 -1.49 8.44
C LYS A 126 -15.08 -0.74 8.37
N GLN A 127 -14.87 0.13 9.35
CA GLN A 127 -13.60 0.80 9.56
C GLN A 127 -13.47 1.03 11.06
N ARG A 128 -12.42 0.50 11.67
CA ARG A 128 -12.14 0.59 13.11
C ARG A 128 -13.38 0.22 13.94
N LYS A 129 -14.01 -0.91 13.58
CA LYS A 129 -15.19 -1.50 14.21
C LYS A 129 -16.48 -0.69 14.03
N LYS A 130 -16.44 0.38 13.22
CA LYS A 130 -17.60 1.24 12.93
C LYS A 130 -18.13 0.94 11.54
N GLN A 131 -19.44 0.87 11.41
CA GLN A 131 -20.10 0.69 10.11
C GLN A 131 -19.98 1.98 9.28
N ILE A 132 -19.53 1.82 8.04
CA ILE A 132 -19.46 2.87 7.04
C ILE A 132 -20.27 2.47 5.82
N ASN A 133 -21.13 3.39 5.38
CA ASN A 133 -21.83 3.26 4.10
C ASN A 133 -21.13 4.17 3.11
N HIS A 134 -20.44 3.59 2.13
CA HIS A 134 -19.90 4.33 0.99
C HIS A 134 -20.91 4.28 -0.14
N PHE A 135 -21.21 5.42 -0.76
CA PHE A 135 -22.08 5.47 -1.92
C PHE A 135 -21.45 6.26 -3.05
N ASP A 136 -21.81 5.85 -4.25
CA ASP A 136 -21.43 6.44 -5.52
C ASP A 136 -22.72 6.74 -6.31
N LEU A 137 -22.80 7.93 -6.88
CA LEU A 137 -23.99 8.46 -7.53
C LEU A 137 -23.61 9.16 -8.82
N ILE A 138 -24.17 8.71 -9.95
CA ILE A 138 -24.14 9.49 -11.19
C ILE A 138 -25.22 10.58 -11.09
N PRO A 139 -24.87 11.87 -10.92
CA PRO A 139 -25.84 12.93 -10.71
C PRO A 139 -26.37 13.48 -12.05
N LEU A 140 -26.45 12.62 -13.08
CA LEU A 140 -27.00 12.90 -14.40
C LEU A 140 -28.02 11.83 -14.77
N ARG A 141 -29.09 12.21 -15.49
CA ARG A 141 -30.05 11.26 -16.06
C ARG A 141 -30.75 11.83 -17.29
N ILE A 142 -31.40 10.95 -18.06
CA ILE A 142 -32.40 11.34 -19.06
C ILE A 142 -33.76 11.43 -18.36
N ASN A 143 -34.35 12.62 -18.32
CA ASN A 143 -35.67 12.82 -17.70
C ASN A 143 -36.74 12.00 -18.47
N PRO A 144 -37.47 11.09 -17.80
CA PRO A 144 -38.42 10.19 -18.46
C PRO A 144 -39.62 10.90 -19.11
N THR A 145 -39.96 12.10 -18.63
CA THR A 145 -41.13 12.85 -19.10
C THR A 145 -40.75 13.81 -20.22
N SER A 146 -39.61 14.50 -20.12
CA SER A 146 -39.20 15.50 -21.11
C SER A 146 -38.19 15.00 -22.14
N GLY A 147 -37.57 13.83 -21.92
CA GLY A 147 -36.49 13.30 -22.77
C GLY A 147 -35.20 14.13 -22.76
N LYS A 148 -35.08 15.09 -21.84
CA LYS A 148 -33.91 15.99 -21.73
C LYS A 148 -32.96 15.52 -20.65
N VAL A 149 -31.67 15.78 -20.84
CA VAL A 149 -30.65 15.54 -19.81
C VAL A 149 -30.81 16.57 -18.69
N GLU A 150 -30.86 16.10 -17.44
CA GLU A 150 -30.90 16.95 -16.26
C GLU A 150 -29.86 16.52 -15.22
N LYS A 151 -29.37 17.49 -14.46
CA LYS A 151 -28.43 17.30 -13.36
C LYS A 151 -29.13 17.29 -12.01
N LEU A 152 -28.65 16.46 -11.09
CA LEU A 152 -29.12 16.42 -9.70
C LEU A 152 -28.45 17.54 -8.89
N VAL A 153 -29.22 18.35 -8.18
CA VAL A 153 -28.69 19.48 -7.38
C VAL A 153 -28.79 19.20 -5.89
N ASP A 154 -29.96 18.78 -5.41
CA ASP A 154 -30.21 18.48 -4.00
C ASP A 154 -30.90 17.12 -3.88
N PHE A 155 -30.45 16.32 -2.92
CA PHE A 155 -31.04 15.01 -2.62
C PHE A 155 -30.93 14.65 -1.15
N VAL A 156 -31.70 13.66 -0.73
CA VAL A 156 -31.66 13.07 0.61
C VAL A 156 -31.45 11.58 0.46
N LEU A 157 -30.52 11.01 1.23
CA LEU A 157 -30.40 9.57 1.41
C LEU A 157 -31.16 9.16 2.66
N GLU A 158 -32.08 8.21 2.50
CA GLU A 158 -32.72 7.49 3.61
C GLU A 158 -32.00 6.16 3.80
N ILE A 159 -31.40 5.98 4.96
CA ILE A 159 -30.82 4.72 5.39
C ILE A 159 -31.91 3.92 6.08
N VAL A 160 -32.36 2.86 5.42
CA VAL A 160 -33.39 1.96 5.93
C VAL A 160 -32.75 0.69 6.45
N LYS A 161 -33.29 0.14 7.55
CA LYS A 161 -32.95 -1.21 7.98
C LYS A 161 -33.61 -2.20 7.03
N THR A 162 -32.83 -3.03 6.35
CA THR A 162 -33.40 -4.06 5.47
C THR A 162 -33.88 -5.23 6.35
N PRO A 163 -35.12 -5.71 6.21
CA PRO A 163 -35.55 -6.94 6.88
C PRO A 163 -34.94 -8.14 6.15
N GLY A 164 -33.72 -8.52 6.51
CA GLY A 164 -33.11 -9.75 6.00
C GLY A 164 -33.76 -11.00 6.63
N ILE A 165 -34.24 -11.93 5.80
CA ILE A 165 -34.45 -13.34 6.19
C ILE A 165 -33.08 -14.00 6.15
N ASN A 166 -32.23 -13.69 7.13
CA ASN A 166 -31.06 -14.50 7.41
C ASN A 166 -31.04 -14.70 8.92
N LYS A 167 -31.13 -15.97 9.35
CA LYS A 167 -30.85 -16.34 10.74
C LYS A 167 -29.43 -15.86 11.01
N SER A 168 -29.27 -14.72 11.68
CA SER A 168 -27.97 -14.34 12.21
C SER A 168 -27.64 -15.39 13.26
N ILE A 169 -26.87 -16.41 12.88
CA ILE A 169 -26.06 -17.13 13.84
C ILE A 169 -25.20 -16.02 14.43
N ALA A 170 -25.40 -15.69 15.70
CA ALA A 170 -24.52 -14.79 16.40
C ALA A 170 -23.14 -15.45 16.34
N LYS A 171 -22.30 -15.01 15.40
CA LYS A 171 -20.91 -15.46 15.31
C LYS A 171 -20.28 -15.02 16.63
N LYS A 172 -20.07 -15.96 17.56
CA LYS A 172 -19.24 -15.75 18.75
C LYS A 172 -17.90 -15.23 18.23
N GLY A 173 -17.42 -14.10 18.77
CA GLY A 173 -16.07 -13.61 18.49
C GLY A 173 -15.02 -14.68 18.81
N ILE A 174 -13.86 -14.62 18.15
CA ILE A 174 -12.72 -15.47 18.48
C ILE A 174 -12.35 -15.16 19.93
N LYS A 175 -12.27 -16.20 20.78
CA LYS A 175 -11.75 -16.06 22.12
C LYS A 175 -10.26 -16.33 22.05
N TYR A 176 -9.46 -15.28 22.09
CA TYR A 176 -8.00 -15.38 22.08
C TYR A 176 -7.47 -15.97 23.39
N SER A 177 -6.42 -16.76 23.27
CA SER A 177 -5.66 -17.37 24.35
C SER A 177 -4.91 -16.28 25.10
N ASN A 178 -4.89 -16.39 26.43
CA ASN A 178 -4.25 -15.39 27.29
C ASN A 178 -2.72 -15.51 27.31
N GLN A 179 -2.19 -16.68 26.93
CA GLN A 179 -0.77 -17.02 26.92
C GLN A 179 -0.55 -18.00 25.75
N SER A 180 0.62 -17.92 25.11
CA SER A 180 1.04 -18.90 24.11
C SER A 180 1.47 -20.21 24.76
N VAL A 181 1.30 -21.33 24.06
CA VAL A 181 1.95 -22.59 24.43
C VAL A 181 3.48 -22.46 24.49
N PHE A 182 4.08 -21.56 23.70
CA PHE A 182 5.53 -21.30 23.69
C PHE A 182 6.03 -20.46 24.87
N ASN A 183 5.15 -20.05 25.80
CA ASN A 183 5.54 -19.18 26.92
C ASN A 183 6.57 -19.85 27.87
N SER A 184 6.65 -21.19 27.85
CA SER A 184 7.62 -21.95 28.64
C SER A 184 7.87 -23.33 28.03
N GLY A 185 8.96 -23.99 28.45
CA GLY A 185 9.31 -25.36 28.07
C GLY A 185 10.46 -25.42 27.07
N LYS A 186 10.86 -26.64 26.69
CA LYS A 186 11.78 -26.90 25.59
C LYS A 186 10.97 -27.24 24.34
N TRP A 187 11.16 -26.44 23.30
CA TRP A 187 10.47 -26.59 22.02
C TRP A 187 11.47 -26.83 20.89
N VAL A 188 11.25 -27.86 20.08
CA VAL A 188 12.08 -28.14 18.90
C VAL A 188 11.21 -28.20 17.65
N LYS A 189 11.62 -27.45 16.62
CA LYS A 189 10.90 -27.30 15.36
C LYS A 189 11.22 -28.48 14.42
N LEU A 190 10.18 -29.02 13.83
CA LEU A 190 10.20 -30.05 12.79
C LEU A 190 9.75 -29.43 11.48
N LYS A 191 10.30 -29.90 10.37
CA LYS A 191 10.00 -29.45 9.02
C LYS A 191 9.62 -30.64 8.15
N ILE A 192 8.49 -30.52 7.45
CA ILE A 192 7.95 -31.56 6.55
C ILE A 192 7.46 -30.97 5.24
N ASN A 193 7.47 -31.76 4.16
CA ASN A 193 7.09 -31.30 2.80
C ASN A 193 5.92 -32.06 2.18
N LYS A 194 5.34 -33.06 2.85
CA LYS A 194 4.23 -33.86 2.33
C LYS A 194 3.37 -34.47 3.42
N ASP A 195 2.14 -34.79 3.06
CA ASP A 195 1.18 -35.50 3.91
C ASP A 195 1.64 -36.93 4.20
N GLY A 196 1.52 -37.38 5.46
CA GLY A 196 1.74 -38.78 5.82
C GLY A 196 2.04 -39.04 7.28
N ILE A 197 2.38 -40.28 7.59
CA ILE A 197 2.77 -40.76 8.93
C ILE A 197 4.28 -40.59 9.11
N TYR A 198 4.64 -39.79 10.10
CA TYR A 198 6.01 -39.50 10.50
C TYR A 198 6.37 -40.22 11.80
N LYS A 199 7.63 -40.66 11.90
CA LYS A 199 8.19 -41.36 13.05
C LYS A 199 9.25 -40.51 13.74
N LEU A 200 9.19 -40.46 15.07
CA LEU A 200 10.26 -39.94 15.93
C LEU A 200 10.61 -41.00 16.98
N THR A 201 11.88 -41.38 17.04
CA THR A 201 12.38 -42.35 18.03
C THR A 201 12.66 -41.68 19.37
N TYR A 202 12.72 -42.49 20.43
CA TYR A 202 13.19 -42.05 21.74
C TYR A 202 14.56 -41.35 21.64
N GLU A 203 15.48 -41.90 20.85
CA GLU A 203 16.81 -41.34 20.62
C GLU A 203 16.74 -39.98 19.92
N ASN A 204 15.85 -39.79 18.93
CA ASN A 204 15.66 -38.49 18.30
C ASN A 204 15.22 -37.42 19.32
N LEU A 205 14.35 -37.77 20.26
CA LEU A 205 13.89 -36.83 21.29
C LEU A 205 15.03 -36.43 22.25
N LEU A 206 15.90 -37.38 22.61
CA LEU A 206 17.11 -37.06 23.39
C LEU A 206 18.08 -36.16 22.61
N GLU A 207 18.29 -36.42 21.31
CA GLU A 207 19.14 -35.61 20.43
C GLU A 207 18.61 -34.18 20.27
N MET A 208 17.29 -34.00 20.34
CA MET A 208 16.62 -32.68 20.40
C MET A 208 16.88 -31.92 21.73
N GLY A 209 17.54 -32.56 22.70
CA GLY A 209 17.80 -32.01 24.02
C GLY A 209 16.60 -32.08 24.96
N ILE A 210 15.62 -32.94 24.69
CA ILE A 210 14.50 -33.23 25.61
C ILE A 210 15.00 -34.26 26.62
N SER A 211 15.29 -33.82 27.85
CA SER A 211 15.93 -34.68 28.86
C SER A 211 15.04 -35.78 29.42
N ASP A 212 13.72 -35.56 29.43
CA ASP A 212 12.71 -36.55 29.84
C ASP A 212 11.66 -36.67 28.73
N PRO A 213 11.87 -37.59 27.76
CA PRO A 213 10.94 -37.79 26.65
C PRO A 213 9.79 -38.73 27.02
N SER A 214 9.49 -38.98 28.31
CA SER A 214 8.47 -39.96 28.73
C SER A 214 7.04 -39.63 28.31
N ASP A 215 6.73 -38.35 28.08
CA ASP A 215 5.44 -37.88 27.58
C ASP A 215 5.61 -36.88 26.42
N PRO A 216 6.07 -37.33 25.24
CA PRO A 216 6.31 -36.44 24.12
C PRO A 216 4.97 -35.98 23.52
N ARG A 217 5.01 -34.79 22.92
CA ARG A 217 3.84 -34.07 22.38
C ARG A 217 4.23 -33.41 21.07
N ILE A 218 3.29 -33.33 20.14
CA ILE A 218 3.46 -32.67 18.85
C ILE A 218 2.41 -31.58 18.71
N PHE A 219 2.82 -30.39 18.31
CA PHE A 219 1.95 -29.25 18.04
C PHE A 219 2.15 -28.80 16.60
N GLY A 220 1.07 -28.49 15.88
CA GLY A 220 1.18 -27.85 14.58
C GLY A 220 0.13 -28.27 13.57
N ARG A 221 0.17 -27.58 12.44
CA ARG A 221 -0.75 -27.77 11.33
C ARG A 221 -0.02 -27.58 10.00
N GLY A 222 -0.51 -28.29 9.00
CA GLY A 222 -0.19 -28.00 7.60
C GLY A 222 -1.08 -26.90 7.03
N GLY A 223 -0.82 -26.56 5.77
CA GLY A 223 -1.66 -25.64 5.02
C GLY A 223 -1.41 -24.14 5.25
N MET A 224 -1.80 -23.36 4.26
CA MET A 224 -1.73 -21.90 4.28
C MET A 224 -2.85 -21.28 5.13
N LEU A 225 -2.60 -20.10 5.73
CA LEU A 225 -3.65 -19.32 6.37
C LEU A 225 -4.58 -18.67 5.33
N PRO A 226 -5.86 -18.46 5.67
CA PRO A 226 -6.75 -17.69 4.82
C PRO A 226 -6.35 -16.21 4.81
N GLU A 227 -6.31 -15.65 3.60
CA GLU A 227 -6.15 -14.20 3.38
C GLU A 227 -7.39 -13.40 3.84
N GLU A 228 -8.55 -14.05 3.93
CA GLU A 228 -9.83 -13.48 4.34
C GLU A 228 -10.10 -13.62 5.84
N ASN A 229 -10.51 -12.53 6.51
CA ASN A 229 -10.84 -12.51 7.94
C ASN A 229 -12.13 -13.27 8.27
N THR A 230 -12.94 -13.60 7.25
CA THR A 230 -14.21 -14.30 7.42
C THR A 230 -14.04 -15.78 7.79
N ILE A 231 -12.89 -16.37 7.43
CA ILE A 231 -12.55 -17.77 7.69
C ILE A 231 -11.79 -17.82 9.02
N LYS A 232 -12.35 -18.53 9.99
CA LYS A 232 -11.75 -18.65 11.32
C LYS A 232 -10.64 -19.68 11.32
N THR A 233 -9.50 -19.30 11.88
CA THR A 233 -8.42 -20.21 12.26
C THR A 233 -8.38 -20.35 13.78
N PRO A 234 -7.79 -21.44 14.31
CA PRO A 234 -7.33 -21.47 15.69
C PRO A 234 -6.48 -20.22 15.99
N ASP A 235 -6.58 -19.72 17.22
CA ASP A 235 -5.85 -18.54 17.66
C ASP A 235 -4.36 -18.85 17.89
N ASP A 236 -4.08 -19.91 18.66
CA ASP A 236 -2.76 -20.45 18.96
C ASP A 236 -2.60 -21.86 18.34
N ILE A 237 -1.37 -22.34 18.30
CA ILE A 237 -1.04 -23.66 17.78
C ILE A 237 -1.68 -24.78 18.62
N GLN A 238 -2.20 -25.82 17.97
CA GLN A 238 -2.93 -26.90 18.62
C GLN A 238 -2.09 -28.18 18.72
N GLU A 239 -2.30 -28.93 19.81
CA GLU A 239 -1.71 -30.26 20.00
C GLU A 239 -2.36 -31.31 19.09
N ASN A 240 -1.51 -32.13 18.48
CA ASN A 240 -1.89 -33.25 17.62
C ASN A 240 -1.87 -34.55 18.42
N ALA A 241 -2.87 -35.39 18.20
CA ALA A 241 -2.86 -36.74 18.76
C ALA A 241 -1.70 -37.55 18.15
N ILE A 242 -0.91 -38.19 19.01
CA ILE A 242 0.18 -39.08 18.58
C ILE A 242 -0.11 -40.52 18.99
N TRP A 243 0.37 -41.47 18.21
CA TRP A 243 0.46 -42.86 18.63
C TRP A 243 1.83 -43.13 19.22
N MET A 244 1.89 -43.96 20.25
CA MET A 244 3.10 -44.19 21.04
C MET A 244 3.33 -45.69 21.18
N ASN A 245 4.46 -46.17 20.65
CA ASN A 245 4.98 -47.51 20.93
C ASN A 245 5.78 -47.45 22.23
N LYS A 246 5.57 -48.40 23.15
CA LYS A 246 6.24 -48.48 24.46
C LYS A 246 6.79 -49.88 24.73
N GLY A 247 7.06 -50.63 23.67
CA GLY A 247 7.44 -52.04 23.76
C GLY A 247 6.54 -52.90 24.65
N ASP A 248 7.14 -53.97 25.19
CA ASP A 248 6.46 -54.94 26.05
C ASP A 248 6.42 -54.49 27.53
N ASP A 249 7.35 -53.64 27.96
CA ASP A 249 7.44 -53.15 29.34
C ASP A 249 6.49 -52.00 29.65
N GLN A 250 5.85 -51.42 28.63
CA GLN A 250 4.88 -50.31 28.72
C GLN A 250 5.48 -49.01 29.26
N GLU A 251 6.81 -48.91 29.29
CA GLU A 251 7.55 -47.68 29.57
C GLU A 251 8.09 -47.13 28.25
N PHE A 252 8.33 -45.81 28.16
CA PHE A 252 8.88 -45.23 26.94
C PHE A 252 10.38 -45.05 27.08
N GLY A 253 11.15 -45.86 26.37
CA GLY A 253 12.60 -45.96 26.50
C GLY A 253 13.32 -46.24 25.18
N PRO A 254 14.62 -46.61 25.25
CA PRO A 254 15.43 -46.89 24.06
C PRO A 254 14.80 -47.92 23.13
N GLY A 255 14.72 -47.61 21.83
CA GLY A 255 14.05 -48.44 20.82
C GLY A 255 12.55 -48.16 20.62
N ASP A 256 11.92 -47.39 21.50
CA ASP A 256 10.54 -46.93 21.34
C ASP A 256 10.44 -45.72 20.40
N TYR A 257 9.20 -45.43 19.98
CA TYR A 257 8.94 -44.34 19.06
C TYR A 257 7.50 -43.84 19.14
N ILE A 258 7.31 -42.62 18.67
CA ILE A 258 6.00 -42.05 18.40
C ILE A 258 5.74 -41.95 16.91
N LEU A 259 4.46 -42.01 16.55
CA LEU A 259 3.95 -41.73 15.22
C LEU A 259 2.96 -40.58 15.29
N PHE A 260 3.04 -39.67 14.32
CA PHE A 260 2.04 -38.63 14.13
C PHE A 260 1.73 -38.47 12.64
N TYR A 261 0.52 -38.01 12.34
CA TYR A 261 0.18 -37.59 10.98
C TYR A 261 0.60 -36.13 10.81
N GLY A 262 1.48 -35.89 9.85
CA GLY A 262 1.88 -34.55 9.44
C GLY A 262 1.21 -34.19 8.13
N LYS A 263 0.44 -33.11 8.12
CA LYS A 263 -0.06 -32.45 6.91
C LYS A 263 0.99 -31.47 6.37
N GLY A 264 1.31 -31.59 5.10
CA GLY A 264 2.23 -30.75 4.34
C GLY A 264 1.67 -29.37 4.00
N PRO A 265 2.41 -28.58 3.18
CA PRO A 265 2.10 -27.19 2.90
C PRO A 265 0.83 -27.01 2.07
N ASP A 266 0.60 -27.88 1.09
CA ASP A 266 -0.52 -27.74 0.16
C ASP A 266 -1.81 -28.31 0.75
N THR A 267 -2.94 -27.75 0.32
CA THR A 267 -4.26 -28.18 0.81
C THR A 267 -5.19 -28.52 -0.33
N TRP A 268 -6.18 -29.38 -0.08
CA TRP A 268 -7.13 -29.82 -1.09
C TRP A 268 -8.55 -29.42 -0.72
N SER A 269 -9.33 -29.02 -1.72
CA SER A 269 -10.76 -28.70 -1.58
C SER A 269 -11.56 -29.36 -2.69
N TYR A 270 -12.73 -29.90 -2.35
CA TYR A 270 -13.64 -30.47 -3.33
C TYR A 270 -14.49 -29.37 -3.97
N ASP A 271 -14.33 -29.17 -5.27
CA ASP A 271 -15.19 -28.31 -6.08
C ASP A 271 -16.43 -29.10 -6.50
N GLU A 272 -17.55 -28.85 -5.81
CA GLU A 272 -18.83 -29.52 -6.08
C GLU A 272 -19.33 -29.27 -7.50
N SER A 273 -19.07 -28.08 -8.08
CA SER A 273 -19.60 -27.68 -9.39
C SER A 273 -18.98 -28.49 -10.52
N ASN A 274 -17.68 -28.77 -10.42
CA ASN A 274 -16.95 -29.59 -11.39
C ASN A 274 -16.76 -31.04 -10.92
N SER A 275 -17.14 -31.31 -9.67
CA SER A 275 -16.99 -32.59 -8.98
C SER A 275 -15.54 -33.11 -9.05
N ILE A 276 -14.57 -32.25 -8.68
CA ILE A 276 -13.13 -32.52 -8.74
C ILE A 276 -12.48 -32.02 -7.44
N PHE A 277 -11.46 -32.72 -6.94
CA PHE A 277 -10.57 -32.17 -5.93
C PHE A 277 -9.54 -31.27 -6.59
N SER A 278 -9.42 -30.05 -6.09
CA SER A 278 -8.42 -29.08 -6.53
C SER A 278 -7.44 -28.74 -5.43
N CYS A 279 -6.18 -28.58 -5.83
CA CYS A 279 -5.07 -28.23 -4.97
C CYS A 279 -5.06 -26.70 -4.76
N ASN A 280 -4.76 -26.29 -3.53
CA ASN A 280 -4.46 -24.92 -3.15
C ASN A 280 -3.02 -24.94 -2.61
N PRO A 281 -2.02 -24.69 -3.49
CA PRO A 281 -0.63 -24.72 -3.09
C PRO A 281 -0.30 -23.57 -2.13
N HIS A 282 0.69 -23.79 -1.26
CA HIS A 282 1.11 -22.77 -0.31
C HIS A 282 1.96 -21.68 -0.98
N LEU A 283 1.50 -20.44 -0.92
CA LEU A 283 2.11 -19.33 -1.69
C LEU A 283 3.44 -18.81 -1.14
N TYR A 284 3.74 -19.12 0.12
CA TYR A 284 4.86 -18.53 0.87
C TYR A 284 5.84 -19.55 1.47
N SER A 285 5.61 -20.86 1.30
CA SER A 285 6.41 -21.89 1.95
C SER A 285 6.30 -23.22 1.22
N ARG A 286 7.43 -23.90 1.02
CA ARG A 286 7.48 -25.28 0.49
C ARG A 286 7.37 -26.34 1.59
N TYR A 287 7.18 -25.92 2.83
CA TYR A 287 7.20 -26.77 4.00
C TYR A 287 6.09 -26.40 4.99
N SER A 288 5.67 -27.38 5.78
CA SER A 288 4.91 -27.17 7.00
C SER A 288 5.77 -27.51 8.21
N TYR A 289 5.46 -26.84 9.32
CA TYR A 289 6.25 -26.95 10.53
C TYR A 289 5.41 -27.43 11.71
N TYR A 290 6.04 -28.26 12.53
CA TYR A 290 5.49 -28.85 13.74
C TYR A 290 6.49 -28.65 14.87
N TYR A 291 6.06 -28.78 16.11
CA TYR A 291 6.91 -28.59 17.28
C TYR A 291 6.78 -29.76 18.24
N VAL A 292 7.92 -30.15 18.80
CA VAL A 292 8.03 -31.22 19.80
C VAL A 292 8.34 -30.63 21.16
N THR A 293 7.66 -31.13 22.19
CA THR A 293 7.98 -30.86 23.59
C THR A 293 7.55 -32.04 24.48
N SER A 294 8.08 -32.08 25.70
CA SER A 294 7.57 -32.93 26.80
C SER A 294 7.13 -32.12 28.03
N ASP A 295 7.26 -30.79 28.00
CA ASP A 295 7.09 -29.93 29.18
C ASP A 295 5.66 -29.36 29.34
N ALA A 296 4.71 -29.74 28.48
CA ALA A 296 3.40 -29.10 28.44
C ALA A 296 2.30 -29.80 29.28
N GLY A 297 2.60 -30.81 30.10
CA GLY A 297 1.62 -31.60 30.89
C GLY A 297 1.27 -32.97 30.28
N THR A 298 0.03 -33.47 30.41
CA THR A 298 -0.42 -34.74 29.81
C THR A 298 -0.74 -34.66 28.31
N GLY A 299 -0.07 -35.50 27.51
CA GLY A 299 -0.17 -35.63 26.05
C GLY A 299 -1.49 -36.15 25.47
N LYS A 300 -1.93 -35.60 24.33
CA LYS A 300 -2.96 -36.23 23.49
C LYS A 300 -2.42 -37.52 22.89
N ARG A 301 -3.26 -38.56 22.89
CA ARG A 301 -2.94 -39.87 22.31
C ARG A 301 -4.01 -40.26 21.31
N ILE A 302 -3.61 -40.92 20.22
CA ILE A 302 -4.54 -41.54 19.29
C ILE A 302 -5.24 -42.68 20.03
N THR A 303 -6.55 -42.58 20.15
CA THR A 303 -7.40 -43.60 20.76
C THR A 303 -8.16 -44.36 19.69
N MET A 304 -8.65 -45.55 20.03
CA MET A 304 -9.62 -46.26 19.18
C MET A 304 -10.90 -45.43 19.06
N ASP A 305 -11.46 -45.35 17.86
CA ASP A 305 -12.78 -44.75 17.64
C ASP A 305 -13.90 -45.70 18.10
N MET A 306 -15.11 -45.14 18.23
CA MET A 306 -16.29 -45.94 18.54
C MET A 306 -16.70 -46.78 17.32
N GLU A 307 -16.88 -48.08 17.52
CA GLU A 307 -17.42 -48.97 16.50
C GLU A 307 -18.88 -48.61 16.20
N ILE A 308 -19.19 -48.41 14.92
CA ILE A 308 -20.55 -48.14 14.46
C ILE A 308 -21.31 -49.45 14.34
N THR A 309 -22.32 -49.64 15.21
CA THR A 309 -23.14 -50.86 15.26
C THR A 309 -24.43 -50.76 14.42
N ASP A 310 -24.77 -49.56 13.97
CA ASP A 310 -25.93 -49.34 13.09
C ASP A 310 -25.71 -50.02 11.73
N SER A 311 -26.80 -50.49 11.10
CA SER A 311 -26.71 -51.17 9.81
C SER A 311 -26.26 -50.20 8.72
N PRO A 312 -25.15 -50.49 8.00
CA PRO A 312 -24.73 -49.67 6.88
C PRO A 312 -25.80 -49.64 5.78
N ASN A 313 -26.05 -48.46 5.21
CA ASN A 313 -26.98 -48.26 4.09
C ASN A 313 -26.26 -48.02 2.76
N ILE A 314 -24.94 -47.77 2.80
CA ILE A 314 -24.05 -47.68 1.66
C ILE A 314 -22.91 -48.69 1.85
N THR A 315 -22.38 -49.22 0.77
CA THR A 315 -21.15 -50.03 0.77
C THR A 315 -20.25 -49.53 -0.33
N THR A 316 -18.96 -49.32 -0.02
CA THR A 316 -17.98 -48.88 -1.00
C THR A 316 -16.73 -49.76 -0.98
N THR A 317 -16.27 -50.07 -2.18
CA THR A 317 -15.03 -50.81 -2.48
C THR A 317 -14.10 -49.94 -3.33
N GLN A 318 -14.35 -48.63 -3.38
CA GLN A 318 -13.69 -47.70 -4.29
C GLN A 318 -13.51 -46.35 -3.59
N PHE A 319 -12.58 -45.54 -4.07
CA PHE A 319 -12.33 -44.22 -3.48
C PHE A 319 -11.85 -43.21 -4.54
N ASP A 320 -11.96 -41.93 -4.21
CA ASP A 320 -11.42 -40.82 -4.99
C ASP A 320 -9.94 -40.64 -4.67
N ASP A 321 -9.12 -40.52 -5.70
CA ASP A 321 -7.71 -40.20 -5.58
C ASP A 321 -7.30 -39.11 -6.55
N TYR A 322 -6.26 -38.38 -6.21
CA TYR A 322 -5.83 -37.22 -6.96
C TYR A 322 -4.32 -37.00 -6.87
N LEU A 323 -3.77 -36.39 -7.92
CA LEU A 323 -2.39 -35.93 -8.00
C LEU A 323 -2.33 -34.53 -8.61
N PHE A 324 -1.32 -33.77 -8.21
CA PHE A 324 -1.05 -32.40 -8.64
C PHE A 324 0.37 -32.32 -9.18
N TYR A 325 0.55 -31.56 -10.25
CA TYR A 325 1.86 -31.21 -10.82
C TYR A 325 1.88 -29.71 -11.10
N GLU A 326 2.90 -29.03 -10.59
CA GLU A 326 3.21 -27.61 -10.80
C GLU A 326 4.70 -27.39 -10.55
N GLU A 327 5.33 -26.58 -11.38
CA GLU A 327 6.71 -26.13 -11.20
C GLU A 327 6.76 -24.60 -11.22
N ASN A 328 6.96 -24.01 -10.03
CA ASN A 328 6.95 -22.56 -9.82
C ASN A 328 8.30 -21.92 -10.19
N ILE A 329 8.55 -21.79 -11.51
CA ILE A 329 9.86 -21.35 -12.03
C ILE A 329 9.93 -19.84 -12.27
N VAL A 330 8.95 -19.26 -12.99
CA VAL A 330 8.98 -17.84 -13.37
C VAL A 330 7.70 -17.08 -13.04
N ASN A 331 7.83 -15.90 -12.44
CA ASN A 331 6.79 -14.88 -12.40
C ASN A 331 6.94 -13.94 -13.60
N LEU A 332 5.95 -13.88 -14.49
CA LEU A 332 6.12 -13.30 -15.83
C LEU A 332 6.29 -11.77 -15.86
N ILE A 333 5.80 -11.07 -14.85
CA ILE A 333 5.84 -9.60 -14.78
C ILE A 333 6.52 -9.07 -13.51
N LYS A 334 7.22 -9.95 -12.78
CA LYS A 334 7.83 -9.67 -11.46
C LYS A 334 6.83 -9.01 -10.49
N SER A 335 5.59 -9.51 -10.48
CA SER A 335 4.46 -8.97 -9.72
C SER A 335 3.32 -9.98 -9.63
N GLY A 336 2.59 -9.97 -8.52
CA GLY A 336 1.52 -10.94 -8.28
C GLY A 336 2.06 -12.29 -7.79
N LYS A 337 1.16 -13.17 -7.36
CA LYS A 337 1.51 -14.40 -6.63
C LYS A 337 1.53 -15.69 -7.46
N GLU A 338 1.26 -15.63 -8.76
CA GLU A 338 1.30 -16.80 -9.65
C GLU A 338 2.69 -16.99 -10.27
N TRP A 339 3.09 -18.25 -10.42
CA TRP A 339 4.36 -18.68 -10.99
C TRP A 339 4.09 -19.77 -12.03
N PHE A 340 4.95 -19.88 -13.03
CA PHE A 340 4.69 -20.77 -14.16
C PHE A 340 5.95 -21.50 -14.62
N GLU A 341 5.75 -22.67 -15.21
CA GLU A 341 6.78 -23.49 -15.86
C GLU A 341 6.88 -23.09 -17.34
N PRO A 342 8.04 -22.60 -17.84
CA PRO A 342 8.24 -22.40 -19.27
C PRO A 342 8.24 -23.72 -20.04
N ILE A 343 7.43 -23.79 -21.10
CA ILE A 343 7.33 -24.97 -21.97
C ILE A 343 7.78 -24.61 -23.38
N ASP A 344 8.59 -25.47 -24.02
CA ASP A 344 8.99 -25.27 -25.43
C ASP A 344 7.77 -25.36 -26.35
N SER A 345 7.51 -24.28 -27.10
CA SER A 345 6.39 -24.14 -28.02
C SER A 345 6.50 -25.00 -29.28
N LYS A 346 7.63 -25.68 -29.49
CA LYS A 346 7.94 -26.48 -30.69
C LYS A 346 7.95 -27.99 -30.46
N SER A 347 7.81 -28.45 -29.21
CA SER A 347 7.83 -29.87 -28.86
C SER A 347 6.56 -30.31 -28.16
N THR A 348 6.29 -31.62 -28.21
CA THR A 348 5.29 -32.25 -27.35
C THR A 348 5.94 -32.62 -26.02
N HIS A 349 5.29 -32.25 -24.92
CA HIS A 349 5.73 -32.54 -23.56
C HIS A 349 4.84 -33.61 -22.93
N ALA A 350 5.45 -34.59 -22.27
CA ALA A 350 4.74 -35.72 -21.67
C ALA A 350 4.78 -35.63 -20.15
N PHE A 351 3.60 -35.66 -19.51
CA PHE A 351 3.42 -35.60 -18.07
C PHE A 351 2.87 -36.95 -17.56
N PRO A 352 3.71 -37.79 -16.92
CA PRO A 352 3.28 -39.08 -16.39
C PRO A 352 2.62 -38.96 -15.01
N PHE A 353 1.53 -39.68 -14.80
CA PHE A 353 0.82 -39.83 -13.53
C PHE A 353 0.63 -41.32 -13.22
N HIS A 354 0.87 -41.72 -11.98
CA HIS A 354 0.75 -43.12 -11.55
C HIS A 354 -0.32 -43.27 -10.46
N PHE A 355 -1.37 -44.04 -10.76
CA PHE A 355 -2.48 -44.35 -9.87
C PHE A 355 -2.72 -45.87 -9.80
N PRO A 356 -2.24 -46.58 -8.78
CA PRO A 356 -2.34 -48.03 -8.75
C PRO A 356 -3.78 -48.52 -8.53
N ASN A 357 -4.20 -49.57 -9.25
CA ASN A 357 -5.56 -50.12 -9.20
C ASN A 357 -6.65 -49.10 -9.63
N THR A 358 -6.40 -48.36 -10.70
CA THR A 358 -7.38 -47.43 -11.28
C THR A 358 -8.57 -48.18 -11.88
N ILE A 359 -9.77 -47.65 -11.70
CA ILE A 359 -10.99 -48.22 -12.25
C ILE A 359 -11.16 -47.70 -13.67
N ILE A 360 -10.73 -48.49 -14.65
CA ILE A 360 -10.69 -48.13 -16.08
C ILE A 360 -12.05 -47.64 -16.61
N SER A 361 -13.17 -48.19 -16.12
CA SER A 361 -14.52 -47.80 -16.54
C SER A 361 -15.02 -46.49 -15.92
N SER A 362 -14.33 -45.97 -14.89
CA SER A 362 -14.68 -44.71 -14.23
C SER A 362 -14.15 -43.50 -15.01
N LEU A 363 -14.67 -42.31 -14.70
CA LEU A 363 -14.16 -41.07 -15.27
C LEU A 363 -12.85 -40.68 -14.58
N CYS A 364 -11.79 -40.56 -15.37
CA CYS A 364 -10.63 -39.75 -15.07
C CYS A 364 -10.93 -38.30 -15.43
N LYS A 365 -10.68 -37.37 -14.50
CA LYS A 365 -10.86 -35.93 -14.71
C LYS A 365 -9.51 -35.24 -14.67
N VAL A 366 -9.26 -34.39 -15.66
CA VAL A 366 -8.04 -33.59 -15.77
C VAL A 366 -8.43 -32.13 -15.78
N LYS A 367 -7.81 -31.34 -14.90
CA LYS A 367 -7.87 -29.89 -14.91
C LYS A 367 -6.47 -29.35 -15.16
N ILE A 368 -6.31 -28.59 -16.24
CA ILE A 368 -5.02 -28.05 -16.67
C ILE A 368 -5.17 -26.57 -16.97
N ARG A 369 -4.21 -25.75 -16.51
CA ARG A 369 -4.13 -24.33 -16.85
C ARG A 369 -2.83 -24.04 -17.58
N VAL A 370 -2.95 -23.42 -18.76
CA VAL A 370 -1.82 -23.11 -19.65
C VAL A 370 -1.91 -21.65 -20.11
N LEU A 371 -0.76 -21.10 -20.52
CA LEU A 371 -0.62 -19.72 -20.93
C LEU A 371 0.18 -19.61 -22.23
N ALA A 372 -0.19 -18.63 -23.06
CA ALA A 372 0.64 -18.23 -24.19
C ALA A 372 0.72 -16.72 -24.34
N ARG A 373 1.88 -16.25 -24.83
CA ARG A 373 2.11 -14.90 -25.33
C ARG A 373 2.29 -14.99 -26.84
N SER A 374 1.27 -14.59 -27.59
CA SER A 374 1.23 -14.61 -29.07
C SER A 374 0.42 -13.42 -29.61
N GLN A 375 0.81 -12.88 -30.77
CA GLN A 375 0.06 -11.83 -31.47
C GLN A 375 -1.20 -12.33 -32.18
N VAL A 376 -1.29 -13.65 -32.40
CA VAL A 376 -2.43 -14.31 -33.04
C VAL A 376 -3.05 -15.30 -32.07
N SER A 377 -4.35 -15.57 -32.24
CA SER A 377 -5.01 -16.66 -31.53
C SER A 377 -4.24 -17.96 -31.77
N SER A 378 -4.04 -18.74 -30.72
CA SER A 378 -3.28 -20.00 -30.74
C SER A 378 -3.98 -21.04 -29.88
N ASN A 379 -3.52 -22.28 -29.88
CA ASN A 379 -4.11 -23.30 -29.03
C ASN A 379 -3.07 -24.27 -28.45
N PHE A 380 -3.39 -24.86 -27.31
CA PHE A 380 -2.75 -26.09 -26.86
C PHE A 380 -3.64 -27.28 -27.19
N THR A 381 -3.02 -28.43 -27.46
CA THR A 381 -3.70 -29.72 -27.57
C THR A 381 -3.23 -30.61 -26.43
N LEU A 382 -4.19 -31.05 -25.60
CA LEU A 382 -3.99 -32.08 -24.58
C LEU A 382 -4.47 -33.42 -25.13
N ALA A 383 -3.55 -34.38 -25.25
CA ALA A 383 -3.81 -35.71 -25.79
C ALA A 383 -3.42 -36.83 -24.81
N THR A 384 -4.27 -37.84 -24.71
CA THR A 384 -3.95 -39.12 -24.08
C THR A 384 -4.69 -40.25 -24.79
N THR A 385 -4.55 -41.49 -24.33
CA THR A 385 -5.18 -42.65 -24.97
C THR A 385 -6.70 -42.51 -24.92
N GLY A 386 -7.31 -42.16 -26.05
CA GLY A 386 -8.77 -42.06 -26.20
C GLY A 386 -9.36 -40.66 -26.16
N ILE A 387 -8.58 -39.61 -25.84
CA ILE A 387 -9.03 -38.22 -25.94
C ILE A 387 -7.99 -37.29 -26.56
N THR A 388 -8.51 -36.28 -27.27
CA THR A 388 -7.76 -35.11 -27.75
C THR A 388 -8.65 -33.90 -27.50
N ASN A 389 -8.21 -32.97 -26.65
CA ASN A 389 -8.91 -31.72 -26.39
C ASN A 389 -8.04 -30.53 -26.75
N THR A 390 -8.69 -29.46 -27.18
CA THR A 390 -8.04 -28.20 -27.56
C THR A 390 -8.32 -27.14 -26.50
N ILE A 391 -7.32 -26.33 -26.18
CA ILE A 391 -7.38 -25.22 -25.25
C ILE A 391 -7.05 -23.96 -26.03
N ASP A 392 -8.07 -23.19 -26.40
CA ASP A 392 -7.91 -21.96 -27.17
C ASP A 392 -7.33 -20.84 -26.30
N ILE A 393 -6.32 -20.15 -26.82
CA ILE A 393 -5.68 -18.99 -26.20
C ILE A 393 -5.83 -17.77 -27.12
N GLY A 394 -6.44 -16.72 -26.59
CA GLY A 394 -6.59 -15.45 -27.30
C GLY A 394 -5.26 -14.70 -27.51
N PRO A 395 -5.18 -13.78 -28.48
CA PRO A 395 -3.98 -12.99 -28.72
C PRO A 395 -3.75 -11.95 -27.62
N VAL A 396 -2.50 -11.48 -27.50
CA VAL A 396 -2.09 -10.34 -26.68
C VAL A 396 -1.43 -9.24 -27.52
N ASN A 397 -1.54 -7.99 -27.07
CA ASN A 397 -0.87 -6.87 -27.71
C ASN A 397 0.56 -6.73 -27.18
N ILE A 398 1.52 -7.43 -27.79
CA ILE A 398 2.91 -7.43 -27.33
C ILE A 398 3.62 -6.07 -27.42
N TRP A 399 3.02 -5.09 -28.10
CA TRP A 399 3.56 -3.74 -28.25
C TRP A 399 3.11 -2.78 -27.14
N SER A 400 2.17 -3.21 -26.29
CA SER A 400 1.63 -2.39 -25.21
C SER A 400 2.06 -2.94 -23.86
N TYR A 401 2.87 -2.16 -23.14
CA TYR A 401 3.36 -2.50 -21.80
C TYR A 401 2.23 -2.54 -20.74
N THR A 402 1.11 -1.87 -20.99
CA THR A 402 -0.05 -1.81 -20.08
C THR A 402 -1.07 -2.94 -20.33
N SER A 403 -0.91 -3.71 -21.40
CA SER A 403 -1.81 -4.80 -21.77
C SER A 403 -1.41 -6.11 -21.11
N ASP A 404 -2.27 -7.14 -21.21
CA ASP A 404 -1.97 -8.46 -20.68
C ASP A 404 -0.66 -9.00 -21.27
N TYR A 405 0.26 -9.39 -20.39
CA TYR A 405 1.55 -9.94 -20.77
C TYR A 405 1.40 -11.31 -21.47
N ALA A 406 0.47 -12.13 -21.00
CA ALA A 406 0.08 -13.41 -21.58
C ALA A 406 -1.41 -13.67 -21.30
N LYS A 407 -2.03 -14.55 -22.09
CA LYS A 407 -3.39 -15.06 -21.83
C LYS A 407 -3.31 -16.46 -21.26
N ALA A 408 -4.06 -16.68 -20.19
CA ALA A 408 -4.26 -18.00 -19.59
C ALA A 408 -5.62 -18.56 -19.96
N ASN A 409 -5.71 -19.89 -20.08
CA ASN A 409 -6.99 -20.58 -20.12
C ASN A 409 -6.90 -21.89 -19.34
N THR A 410 -8.02 -22.33 -18.77
CA THR A 410 -8.14 -23.57 -18.01
C THR A 410 -9.08 -24.51 -18.71
N LEU A 411 -8.64 -25.75 -18.93
CA LEU A 411 -9.49 -26.83 -19.42
C LEU A 411 -9.80 -27.77 -18.26
N ILE A 412 -11.08 -28.09 -18.08
CA ILE A 412 -11.54 -29.24 -17.30
C ILE A 412 -12.09 -30.25 -18.29
N SER A 413 -11.53 -31.45 -18.32
CA SER A 413 -11.95 -32.52 -19.21
C SER A 413 -12.09 -33.84 -18.45
N SER A 414 -12.90 -34.75 -18.98
CA SER A 414 -13.11 -36.06 -18.39
C SER A 414 -13.18 -37.16 -19.44
N PHE A 415 -12.62 -38.33 -19.14
CA PHE A 415 -12.63 -39.48 -20.04
C PHE A 415 -12.61 -40.80 -19.28
N THR A 416 -13.04 -41.87 -19.93
CA THR A 416 -12.91 -43.24 -19.42
C THR A 416 -11.72 -43.92 -20.08
N GLY A 417 -11.30 -45.07 -19.56
CA GLY A 417 -10.19 -45.84 -20.12
C GLY A 417 -8.82 -45.48 -19.55
N SER A 418 -8.75 -44.75 -18.44
CA SER A 418 -7.47 -44.38 -17.82
C SER A 418 -6.76 -45.61 -17.24
N PRO A 419 -5.55 -45.97 -17.71
CA PRO A 419 -4.72 -46.99 -17.08
C PRO A 419 -4.12 -46.48 -15.77
N ASP A 420 -3.45 -47.38 -15.03
CA ASP A 420 -2.68 -47.04 -13.83
C ASP A 420 -1.56 -46.04 -14.14
N ASP A 421 -0.86 -46.22 -15.26
CA ASP A 421 0.17 -45.30 -15.78
C ASP A 421 -0.43 -44.38 -16.87
N LEU A 422 -0.94 -43.23 -16.45
CA LEU A 422 -1.53 -42.24 -17.35
C LEU A 422 -0.44 -41.29 -17.86
N ILE A 423 -0.35 -41.09 -19.17
CA ILE A 423 0.53 -40.09 -19.79
C ILE A 423 -0.33 -39.02 -20.47
N LEU A 424 -0.17 -37.78 -20.05
CA LEU A 424 -0.78 -36.61 -20.68
C LEU A 424 0.24 -35.94 -21.59
N ASN A 425 -0.06 -35.84 -22.88
CA ASN A 425 0.81 -35.18 -23.86
C ASN A 425 0.25 -33.80 -24.18
N LEU A 426 1.05 -32.77 -23.96
CA LEU A 426 0.71 -31.38 -24.26
C LEU A 426 1.54 -30.90 -25.45
N SER A 427 0.88 -30.39 -26.49
CA SER A 427 1.52 -29.74 -27.63
C SER A 427 0.90 -28.38 -27.90
N TYR A 428 1.65 -27.47 -28.51
CA TYR A 428 1.19 -26.12 -28.83
C TYR A 428 1.16 -25.87 -30.34
N GLU A 429 0.10 -25.23 -30.82
CA GLU A 429 -0.04 -24.78 -32.21
C GLU A 429 0.02 -23.24 -32.26
N ASN A 430 1.08 -22.72 -32.88
CA ASN A 430 1.37 -21.29 -32.90
C ASN A 430 0.64 -20.49 -33.99
N ASN A 431 -0.18 -21.16 -34.82
CA ASN A 431 -0.91 -20.56 -35.95
C ASN A 431 -0.06 -19.63 -36.84
N GLY A 432 1.21 -19.99 -37.05
CA GLY A 432 2.13 -19.26 -37.94
C GLY A 432 2.99 -18.19 -37.25
N TYR A 433 2.83 -17.94 -35.95
CA TYR A 433 3.67 -16.99 -35.20
C TYR A 433 4.80 -17.71 -34.44
N SER A 434 6.01 -17.77 -35.03
CA SER A 434 7.13 -18.56 -34.49
C SER A 434 7.77 -18.03 -33.20
N GLU A 435 7.46 -16.80 -32.80
CA GLU A 435 7.99 -16.16 -31.58
C GLU A 435 7.07 -16.31 -30.37
N ALA A 436 5.99 -17.09 -30.49
CA ALA A 436 5.11 -17.39 -29.37
C ALA A 436 5.87 -18.03 -28.20
N LYS A 437 5.57 -17.57 -26.99
CA LYS A 437 6.07 -18.15 -25.74
C LYS A 437 4.93 -18.83 -24.99
N THR A 438 5.22 -19.94 -24.33
CA THR A 438 4.23 -20.81 -23.70
C THR A 438 4.65 -21.23 -22.30
N TRP A 439 3.67 -21.39 -21.41
CA TRP A 439 3.89 -21.81 -20.03
C TRP A 439 2.77 -22.74 -19.56
N LEU A 440 3.11 -23.62 -18.62
CA LEU A 440 2.16 -24.39 -17.81
C LEU A 440 2.08 -23.76 -16.42
N ASP A 441 0.85 -23.66 -15.93
CA ASP A 441 0.59 -23.33 -14.54
C ASP A 441 0.59 -24.65 -13.75
N TYR A 442 -0.45 -25.46 -13.90
CA TYR A 442 -0.54 -26.75 -13.22
C TYR A 442 -1.35 -27.79 -14.01
N ILE A 443 -1.24 -29.05 -13.56
CA ILE A 443 -2.07 -30.19 -13.95
C ILE A 443 -2.60 -30.88 -12.69
N GLU A 444 -3.92 -30.98 -12.58
CA GLU A 444 -4.64 -31.77 -11.59
C GLU A 444 -5.28 -32.98 -12.26
N VAL A 445 -5.04 -34.18 -11.72
CA VAL A 445 -5.66 -35.43 -12.19
C VAL A 445 -6.42 -36.09 -11.05
N ASN A 446 -7.69 -36.41 -11.29
CA ASN A 446 -8.58 -37.07 -10.35
C ASN A 446 -9.10 -38.38 -10.95
N VAL A 447 -9.04 -39.48 -10.20
CA VAL A 447 -9.46 -40.81 -10.65
C VAL A 447 -10.26 -41.53 -9.56
N ARG A 448 -10.97 -42.59 -9.96
CA ARG A 448 -11.46 -43.61 -9.01
C ARG A 448 -10.52 -44.79 -8.98
N ARG A 449 -10.19 -45.23 -7.78
CA ARG A 449 -9.35 -46.41 -7.54
C ARG A 449 -10.14 -47.47 -6.77
N GLU A 450 -9.81 -48.74 -6.99
CA GLU A 450 -10.28 -49.81 -6.10
C GLU A 450 -9.70 -49.56 -4.71
N LEU A 451 -10.51 -49.72 -3.66
CA LEU A 451 -10.09 -49.59 -2.27
C LEU A 451 -9.25 -50.80 -1.86
N LYS A 452 -8.00 -50.79 -2.30
CA LYS A 452 -7.03 -51.86 -2.17
C LYS A 452 -5.70 -51.26 -1.79
N MET A 453 -5.18 -51.67 -0.64
CA MET A 453 -3.93 -51.16 -0.09
C MET A 453 -2.78 -51.31 -1.10
N SER A 454 -2.10 -50.19 -1.37
CA SER A 454 -0.96 -50.10 -2.29
C SER A 454 0.11 -49.20 -1.69
N GLY A 455 1.37 -49.66 -1.67
CA GLY A 455 2.46 -48.95 -1.02
C GLY A 455 2.45 -49.08 0.51
N ALA A 456 3.26 -48.28 1.18
CA ALA A 456 3.38 -48.32 2.65
C ALA A 456 2.31 -47.49 3.38
N GLN A 457 1.86 -46.40 2.75
CA GLN A 457 0.84 -45.50 3.28
C GLN A 457 -0.09 -45.08 2.12
N MET A 458 -1.39 -45.07 2.35
CA MET A 458 -2.40 -44.78 1.33
C MET A 458 -3.52 -43.95 1.95
N HIS A 459 -3.66 -42.72 1.45
CA HIS A 459 -4.82 -41.88 1.76
C HIS A 459 -6.02 -42.36 0.96
N PHE A 460 -7.22 -42.29 1.52
CA PHE A 460 -8.45 -42.58 0.81
C PHE A 460 -9.66 -41.79 1.35
N ARG A 461 -10.60 -41.49 0.46
CA ARG A 461 -11.85 -40.77 0.70
C ARG A 461 -12.85 -41.08 -0.41
N ASP A 462 -14.15 -41.05 -0.13
CA ASP A 462 -15.17 -41.39 -1.13
C ASP A 462 -16.35 -40.41 -1.11
N VAL A 463 -16.36 -39.47 -2.06
CA VAL A 463 -17.43 -38.47 -2.21
C VAL A 463 -18.77 -39.13 -2.54
N ASN A 464 -18.77 -40.26 -3.25
CA ASN A 464 -20.01 -40.97 -3.60
C ASN A 464 -20.70 -41.60 -2.39
N SER A 465 -19.97 -41.76 -1.28
CA SER A 465 -20.51 -42.27 -0.02
C SER A 465 -21.19 -41.18 0.83
N VAL A 466 -21.00 -39.90 0.48
CA VAL A 466 -21.44 -38.76 1.29
C VAL A 466 -22.93 -38.49 1.10
N GLY A 467 -23.66 -38.36 2.21
CA GLY A 467 -25.06 -37.96 2.18
C GLY A 467 -25.71 -37.92 3.57
N PRO A 468 -26.68 -37.04 3.84
CA PRO A 468 -27.30 -36.91 5.16
C PRO A 468 -27.83 -38.25 5.70
N GLY A 469 -27.28 -38.71 6.82
CA GLY A 469 -27.65 -39.98 7.47
C GLY A 469 -27.04 -41.22 6.82
N ASN A 470 -26.09 -41.08 5.90
CA ASN A 470 -25.37 -42.22 5.33
C ASN A 470 -24.43 -42.85 6.38
N ILE A 471 -24.45 -44.17 6.39
CA ILE A 471 -23.52 -45.02 7.13
C ILE A 471 -22.93 -45.97 6.10
N THR A 472 -21.63 -45.82 5.86
CA THR A 472 -20.94 -46.53 4.79
C THR A 472 -20.12 -47.68 5.36
N LEU A 473 -20.31 -48.87 4.78
CA LEU A 473 -19.42 -50.01 4.96
C LEU A 473 -18.25 -49.88 3.98
N MET A 474 -17.07 -49.55 4.51
CA MET A 474 -15.82 -49.47 3.76
C MET A 474 -15.17 -50.85 3.70
N LYS A 475 -14.76 -51.29 2.51
CA LYS A 475 -14.14 -52.61 2.27
C LYS A 475 -12.74 -52.44 1.66
N LEU A 476 -11.72 -52.52 2.50
CA LEU A 476 -10.31 -52.42 2.14
C LEU A 476 -9.70 -53.79 1.85
N LYS A 477 -9.23 -54.01 0.62
CA LYS A 477 -8.48 -55.22 0.25
C LYS A 477 -6.98 -55.08 0.48
N ASN A 478 -6.29 -56.22 0.58
CA ASN A 478 -4.83 -56.31 0.74
C ASN A 478 -4.28 -55.64 2.02
N ALA A 479 -5.11 -55.50 3.05
CA ALA A 479 -4.62 -55.17 4.38
C ALA A 479 -3.82 -56.37 4.95
N THR A 480 -2.75 -56.07 5.68
CA THR A 480 -1.94 -57.05 6.41
C THR A 480 -2.30 -57.02 7.90
N PRO A 481 -1.86 -57.99 8.72
CA PRO A 481 -2.02 -57.93 10.17
C PRO A 481 -1.39 -56.68 10.81
N ASN A 482 -0.47 -56.00 10.12
CA ASN A 482 0.20 -54.78 10.57
C ASN A 482 -0.44 -53.50 9.99
N THR A 483 -1.53 -53.61 9.22
CA THR A 483 -2.21 -52.44 8.65
C THR A 483 -3.00 -51.74 9.73
N ARG A 484 -2.86 -50.41 9.81
CA ARG A 484 -3.68 -49.54 10.64
C ARG A 484 -4.45 -48.57 9.77
N ILE A 485 -5.61 -48.15 10.24
CA ILE A 485 -6.47 -47.17 9.55
C ILE A 485 -6.77 -46.05 10.55
N TRP A 486 -6.43 -44.83 10.19
CA TRP A 486 -6.72 -43.63 10.99
C TRP A 486 -7.74 -42.74 10.26
N ASP A 487 -8.74 -42.24 10.99
CA ASP A 487 -9.58 -41.11 10.56
C ASP A 487 -8.78 -39.82 10.77
N ILE A 488 -8.46 -39.15 9.67
CA ILE A 488 -7.67 -37.92 9.62
C ILE A 488 -8.53 -36.70 9.21
N SER A 489 -9.85 -36.82 9.24
CA SER A 489 -10.76 -35.69 8.98
C SER A 489 -10.58 -34.55 9.97
N ASP A 490 -10.13 -34.83 11.19
CA ASP A 490 -9.66 -33.85 12.16
C ASP A 490 -8.21 -34.16 12.54
N ILE A 491 -7.28 -33.42 11.95
CA ILE A 491 -5.83 -33.64 12.10
C ILE A 491 -5.33 -33.50 13.54
N HIS A 492 -6.07 -32.80 14.42
CA HIS A 492 -5.68 -32.63 15.82
C HIS A 492 -6.28 -33.69 16.73
N ASN A 493 -7.34 -34.38 16.29
CA ASN A 493 -8.09 -35.38 17.07
C ASN A 493 -8.24 -36.70 16.30
N ILE A 494 -7.14 -37.15 15.71
CA ILE A 494 -7.05 -38.41 14.96
C ILE A 494 -7.44 -39.60 15.83
N LYS A 495 -8.18 -40.53 15.25
CA LYS A 495 -8.57 -41.77 15.89
C LYS A 495 -8.23 -42.98 15.04
N GLN A 496 -7.91 -44.08 15.71
CA GLN A 496 -7.73 -45.36 15.05
C GLN A 496 -9.08 -46.03 14.82
N ILE A 497 -9.36 -46.40 13.58
CA ILE A 497 -10.61 -47.05 13.20
C ILE A 497 -10.61 -48.52 13.63
N PRO A 498 -11.60 -48.97 14.41
CA PRO A 498 -11.82 -50.40 14.63
C PRO A 498 -12.32 -51.04 13.33
N TYR A 499 -11.77 -52.19 12.96
CA TYR A 499 -12.14 -52.92 11.77
C TYR A 499 -12.18 -54.42 12.03
N ASN A 500 -12.91 -55.13 11.18
CA ASN A 500 -12.97 -56.58 11.17
C ASN A 500 -12.32 -57.10 9.88
N THR A 501 -11.46 -58.11 9.98
CA THR A 501 -10.83 -58.72 8.81
C THR A 501 -11.45 -60.08 8.54
N ALA A 502 -11.94 -60.28 7.32
CA ALA A 502 -12.50 -61.54 6.83
C ALA A 502 -11.80 -61.94 5.53
N GLY A 503 -10.86 -62.89 5.61
CA GLY A 503 -10.05 -63.28 4.44
C GLY A 503 -9.02 -62.20 4.07
N ASP A 504 -9.07 -61.73 2.82
CA ASP A 504 -8.20 -60.67 2.27
C ASP A 504 -8.84 -59.26 2.35
N GLU A 505 -10.04 -59.16 2.91
CA GLU A 505 -10.82 -57.92 3.01
C GLU A 505 -10.96 -57.50 4.48
N THR A 506 -10.67 -56.23 4.74
CA THR A 506 -10.86 -55.55 6.02
C THR A 506 -12.02 -54.58 5.88
N GLU A 507 -13.02 -54.70 6.75
CA GLU A 507 -14.24 -53.90 6.69
C GLU A 507 -14.52 -53.14 7.99
N PHE A 508 -15.04 -51.92 7.83
CA PHE A 508 -15.49 -51.08 8.93
C PHE A 508 -16.66 -50.20 8.50
N ALA A 509 -17.57 -49.92 9.43
CA ALA A 509 -18.69 -49.00 9.21
C ALA A 509 -18.34 -47.60 9.74
N ILE A 510 -18.68 -46.56 8.99
CA ILE A 510 -18.45 -45.17 9.40
C ILE A 510 -19.59 -44.25 8.95
N ILE A 511 -19.88 -43.22 9.74
CA ILE A 511 -20.87 -42.19 9.38
C ILE A 511 -20.25 -41.29 8.31
N THR A 512 -20.93 -41.18 7.16
CA THR A 512 -20.53 -40.39 6.00
C THR A 512 -21.59 -39.35 5.64
N ASP A 513 -22.13 -38.66 6.64
CA ASP A 513 -22.98 -37.48 6.43
C ASP A 513 -22.20 -36.27 5.89
N SER A 514 -20.88 -36.34 6.01
CA SER A 514 -19.86 -35.44 5.49
C SER A 514 -18.70 -36.26 4.93
N LEU A 515 -17.86 -35.65 4.10
CA LEU A 515 -16.68 -36.32 3.54
C LEU A 515 -15.71 -36.69 4.66
N LYS A 516 -15.31 -37.97 4.67
CA LYS A 516 -14.29 -38.49 5.57
C LYS A 516 -12.98 -38.72 4.83
N GLU A 517 -11.87 -38.45 5.50
CA GLU A 517 -10.52 -38.69 5.01
C GLU A 517 -9.83 -39.69 5.92
N PHE A 518 -9.21 -40.70 5.33
CA PHE A 518 -8.53 -41.76 6.03
C PHE A 518 -7.12 -41.94 5.50
N ILE A 519 -6.24 -42.48 6.35
CA ILE A 519 -4.96 -43.02 5.94
C ILE A 519 -4.83 -44.46 6.44
N ALA A 520 -4.58 -45.38 5.50
CA ALA A 520 -4.19 -46.74 5.80
C ALA A 520 -2.66 -46.87 5.66
N PHE A 521 -1.99 -47.51 6.61
CA PHE A 521 -0.54 -47.69 6.55
C PHE A 521 -0.09 -48.99 7.23
N ASN A 522 1.06 -49.51 6.80
CA ASN A 522 1.71 -50.66 7.43
C ASN A 522 2.84 -50.17 8.35
N ASP A 523 3.06 -50.85 9.48
CA ASP A 523 4.11 -50.54 10.46
C ASP A 523 5.55 -50.86 9.96
N GLU A 524 5.87 -50.52 8.71
CA GLU A 524 7.15 -50.83 8.05
C GLU A 524 7.92 -49.58 7.63
N VAL A 525 7.25 -48.66 6.92
CA VAL A 525 7.89 -47.47 6.33
C VAL A 525 7.16 -46.19 6.76
N PHE A 526 7.86 -45.38 7.53
CA PHE A 526 7.42 -44.07 8.01
C PHE A 526 8.30 -42.97 7.43
N TYR A 527 7.74 -41.78 7.30
CA TYR A 527 8.54 -40.59 6.99
C TYR A 527 9.30 -40.12 8.22
N ILE A 528 10.41 -39.42 8.01
CA ILE A 528 11.23 -38.83 9.06
C ILE A 528 11.21 -37.32 8.83
N PRO A 529 10.79 -36.50 9.82
CA PRO A 529 10.80 -35.06 9.65
C PRO A 529 12.24 -34.54 9.69
N GLU A 530 12.50 -33.42 9.02
CA GLU A 530 13.75 -32.68 9.20
C GLU A 530 13.70 -31.98 10.57
N ILE A 531 14.72 -32.20 11.41
CA ILE A 531 14.77 -31.70 12.79
C ILE A 531 15.66 -30.47 12.83
N SER A 532 15.13 -29.35 13.34
CA SER A 532 15.93 -28.14 13.58
C SER A 532 17.03 -28.41 14.61
N GLN A 533 18.25 -27.93 14.33
CA GLN A 533 19.37 -28.03 15.25
C GLN A 533 19.27 -27.06 16.44
N GLN A 534 18.41 -26.05 16.33
CA GLN A 534 18.18 -25.05 17.37
C GLN A 534 16.78 -25.20 17.97
N SER A 535 16.70 -25.08 19.29
CA SER A 535 15.41 -24.96 19.97
C SER A 535 14.80 -23.60 19.74
N VAL A 536 13.47 -23.55 19.79
CA VAL A 536 12.71 -22.30 19.75
C VAL A 536 12.79 -21.65 21.12
N ASP A 537 13.16 -20.38 21.16
CA ASP A 537 13.14 -19.59 22.38
C ASP A 537 11.70 -19.39 22.89
N ASN A 538 11.54 -19.33 24.21
CA ASN A 538 10.24 -19.10 24.80
C ASN A 538 9.71 -17.72 24.43
N GLN A 539 8.44 -17.66 24.03
CA GLN A 539 7.79 -16.47 23.50
C GLN A 539 6.30 -16.49 23.82
N ASN A 540 5.67 -15.32 23.81
CA ASN A 540 4.30 -15.18 24.28
C ASN A 540 3.61 -13.96 23.67
N LEU A 541 3.51 -13.92 22.34
CA LEU A 541 2.80 -12.87 21.62
C LEU A 541 1.31 -12.86 21.99
N HIS A 542 0.71 -14.01 22.26
CA HIS A 542 -0.63 -14.11 22.84
C HIS A 542 -0.76 -13.42 24.21
N GLY A 543 0.31 -13.31 24.99
CA GLY A 543 0.29 -12.71 26.32
C GLY A 543 0.63 -11.22 26.38
N ILE A 544 0.93 -10.58 25.25
CA ILE A 544 1.36 -9.18 25.25
C ILE A 544 0.22 -8.21 25.61
N THR A 545 0.61 -7.07 26.15
CA THR A 545 -0.29 -5.93 26.36
C THR A 545 -0.64 -5.24 25.05
N GLN A 546 -1.72 -4.47 25.05
CA GLN A 546 -2.04 -3.58 23.93
C GLN A 546 -0.89 -2.61 23.65
N ALA A 547 -0.67 -2.33 22.37
CA ALA A 547 0.33 -1.39 21.89
C ALA A 547 -0.28 -0.45 20.83
N ASP A 548 0.08 0.82 20.88
CA ASP A 548 -0.27 1.81 19.85
C ASP A 548 0.45 1.52 18.53
N MET A 549 1.71 1.06 18.62
CA MET A 549 2.56 0.72 17.48
C MET A 549 3.16 -0.67 17.63
N VAL A 550 3.17 -1.44 16.54
CA VAL A 550 3.94 -2.67 16.42
C VAL A 550 5.02 -2.47 15.36
N ILE A 551 6.26 -2.83 15.69
CA ILE A 551 7.37 -2.92 14.74
C ILE A 551 7.62 -4.40 14.48
N VAL A 552 7.41 -4.84 13.25
CA VAL A 552 7.84 -6.17 12.79
C VAL A 552 9.18 -5.97 12.11
N THR A 553 10.23 -6.67 12.54
CA THR A 553 11.60 -6.49 12.02
C THR A 553 12.34 -7.80 11.86
N HIS A 554 13.20 -7.88 10.84
CA HIS A 554 14.12 -9.01 10.71
C HIS A 554 15.20 -8.97 11.80
N ASN A 555 15.69 -10.13 12.24
CA ASN A 555 16.68 -10.24 13.32
C ASN A 555 17.94 -9.39 13.09
N ASN A 556 18.34 -9.19 11.84
CA ASN A 556 19.50 -8.36 11.48
C ASN A 556 19.36 -6.88 11.90
N PHE A 557 18.13 -6.39 12.12
CA PHE A 557 17.84 -4.97 12.39
C PHE A 557 17.15 -4.75 13.75
N ILE A 558 17.08 -5.80 14.59
CA ILE A 558 16.33 -5.77 15.86
C ILE A 558 16.80 -4.66 16.82
N ASN A 559 18.10 -4.37 16.83
CA ASN A 559 18.68 -3.32 17.68
C ASN A 559 18.22 -1.92 17.24
N GLN A 560 18.22 -1.66 15.93
CA GLN A 560 17.76 -0.39 15.36
C GLN A 560 16.25 -0.22 15.55
N ALA A 561 15.48 -1.30 15.41
CA ALA A 561 14.04 -1.31 15.68
C ALA A 561 13.72 -1.00 17.16
N GLU A 562 14.44 -1.59 18.12
CA GLU A 562 14.27 -1.26 19.54
C GLU A 562 14.71 0.17 19.87
N GLU A 563 15.73 0.68 19.18
CA GLU A 563 16.09 2.09 19.30
C GLU A 563 14.96 3.02 18.83
N LEU A 564 14.35 2.74 17.67
CA LEU A 564 13.18 3.48 17.19
C LEU A 564 12.00 3.38 18.15
N ALA A 565 11.74 2.18 18.67
CA ALA A 565 10.70 1.97 19.66
C ALA A 565 10.93 2.82 20.91
N ARG A 566 12.16 2.93 21.40
CA ARG A 566 12.53 3.81 22.52
C ARG A 566 12.28 5.28 22.17
N ILE A 567 12.66 5.74 20.98
CA ILE A 567 12.43 7.14 20.55
C ILE A 567 10.94 7.49 20.68
N HIS A 568 10.05 6.65 20.16
CA HIS A 568 8.61 6.91 20.25
C HIS A 568 8.05 6.78 21.68
N ARG A 569 8.52 5.82 22.48
CA ARG A 569 8.13 5.72 23.90
C ARG A 569 8.49 7.00 24.66
N ASP A 570 9.66 7.57 24.37
CA ASP A 570 10.20 8.73 25.10
C ASP A 570 9.65 10.08 24.57
N HIS A 571 9.44 10.23 23.26
CA HIS A 571 9.01 11.49 22.64
C HIS A 571 7.52 11.60 22.33
N ASP A 572 6.86 10.48 21.98
CA ASP A 572 5.52 10.48 21.40
C ASP A 572 4.41 10.05 22.38
N ASP A 573 4.80 9.53 23.55
CA ASP A 573 3.91 8.91 24.56
C ASP A 573 3.02 7.82 23.94
N ILE A 574 3.61 7.01 23.05
CA ILE A 574 2.95 5.85 22.45
C ILE A 574 3.60 4.56 22.92
N THR A 575 2.78 3.53 23.11
CA THR A 575 3.25 2.20 23.47
C THR A 575 3.71 1.43 22.23
N VAL A 576 4.92 0.86 22.28
CA VAL A 576 5.52 0.17 21.13
C VAL A 576 5.90 -1.27 21.50
N SER A 577 5.54 -2.24 20.65
CA SER A 577 6.01 -3.63 20.72
C SER A 577 6.90 -3.93 19.52
N VAL A 578 8.07 -4.51 19.75
CA VAL A 578 8.97 -4.98 18.67
C VAL A 578 8.92 -6.51 18.63
N VAL A 579 8.71 -7.07 17.44
CA VAL A 579 8.61 -8.51 17.20
C VAL A 579 9.29 -8.89 15.90
N THR A 580 9.62 -10.16 15.75
CA THR A 580 10.21 -10.70 14.52
C THR A 580 9.18 -11.50 13.73
N PRO A 581 9.32 -11.61 12.39
CA PRO A 581 8.47 -12.49 11.59
C PRO A 581 8.44 -13.92 12.11
N GLU A 582 9.60 -14.47 12.51
CA GLU A 582 9.68 -15.85 13.03
C GLU A 582 8.85 -16.05 14.30
N GLN A 583 8.91 -15.10 15.25
CA GLN A 583 8.09 -15.17 16.46
C GLN A 583 6.59 -15.18 16.13
N VAL A 584 6.18 -14.31 15.19
CA VAL A 584 4.81 -14.24 14.70
C VAL A 584 4.41 -15.54 13.98
N TYR A 585 5.26 -16.09 13.11
CA TYR A 585 4.96 -17.30 12.37
C TYR A 585 4.78 -18.50 13.30
N ASN A 586 5.67 -18.65 14.29
CA ASN A 586 5.61 -19.74 15.25
C ASN A 586 4.26 -19.80 15.98
N GLU A 587 3.71 -18.65 16.40
CA GLU A 587 2.43 -18.59 17.14
C GLU A 587 1.18 -18.54 16.24
N PHE A 588 1.24 -17.90 15.07
CA PHE A 588 0.03 -17.62 14.26
C PHE A 588 -0.10 -18.45 12.98
N SER A 589 0.98 -19.08 12.49
CA SER A 589 0.99 -19.92 11.27
C SER A 589 1.69 -21.27 11.47
N SER A 590 1.85 -21.73 12.72
CA SER A 590 2.55 -22.97 13.04
C SER A 590 4.01 -22.99 12.57
N GLY A 591 4.64 -21.82 12.40
CA GLY A 591 6.03 -21.67 11.96
C GLY A 591 6.24 -21.51 10.46
N SER A 592 5.19 -21.67 9.65
CA SER A 592 5.27 -21.45 8.20
C SER A 592 5.32 -19.95 7.91
N PRO A 593 6.26 -19.44 7.08
CA PRO A 593 6.18 -18.07 6.59
C PRO A 593 4.83 -17.83 5.91
N ASP A 594 4.08 -16.83 6.37
CA ASP A 594 2.75 -16.50 5.82
C ASP A 594 2.38 -15.05 6.19
N VAL A 595 2.04 -14.23 5.20
CA VAL A 595 1.64 -12.83 5.41
C VAL A 595 0.43 -12.70 6.35
N SER A 596 -0.48 -13.68 6.32
CA SER A 596 -1.69 -13.67 7.15
C SER A 596 -1.37 -13.86 8.64
N ALA A 597 -0.19 -14.38 8.99
CA ALA A 597 0.24 -14.50 10.38
C ALA A 597 0.45 -13.11 11.01
N ILE A 598 1.12 -12.21 10.30
CA ILE A 598 1.33 -10.81 10.71
C ILE A 598 -0.01 -10.08 10.81
N ARG A 599 -0.88 -10.24 9.80
CA ARG A 599 -2.26 -9.70 9.85
C ARG A 599 -3.04 -10.25 11.05
N ASN A 600 -2.97 -11.56 11.31
CA ASN A 600 -3.66 -12.20 12.44
C ASN A 600 -3.16 -11.70 13.80
N PHE A 601 -1.86 -11.47 13.94
CA PHE A 601 -1.29 -10.87 15.14
C PHE A 601 -1.81 -9.45 15.38
N MET A 602 -1.81 -8.60 14.34
CA MET A 602 -2.40 -7.25 14.42
C MET A 602 -3.91 -7.31 14.70
N LYS A 603 -4.60 -8.28 14.08
CA LYS A 603 -6.03 -8.52 14.29
C LYS A 603 -6.34 -8.96 15.72
N MET A 604 -5.48 -9.74 16.36
CA MET A 604 -5.64 -10.10 17.77
C MET A 604 -5.62 -8.87 18.67
N LEU A 605 -4.63 -7.98 18.50
CA LEU A 605 -4.57 -6.71 19.24
C LEU A 605 -5.80 -5.86 18.97
N TYR A 606 -6.16 -5.72 17.69
CA TYR A 606 -7.36 -5.02 17.27
C TYR A 606 -8.63 -5.58 17.91
N ASP A 607 -8.90 -6.87 17.83
CA ASP A 607 -10.12 -7.49 18.35
C ASP A 607 -10.20 -7.38 19.89
N ARG A 608 -9.06 -7.52 20.59
CA ARG A 608 -8.97 -7.35 22.05
C ARG A 608 -9.28 -5.93 22.53
N ALA A 609 -9.11 -4.91 21.69
CA ALA A 609 -9.40 -3.53 22.04
C ALA A 609 -10.90 -3.31 22.27
N VAL A 610 -11.31 -2.98 23.50
CA VAL A 610 -12.73 -2.77 23.83
C VAL A 610 -13.17 -1.33 23.57
N ILE A 611 -12.24 -0.38 23.66
CA ILE A 611 -12.45 1.04 23.40
C ILE A 611 -11.55 1.52 22.27
N GLU A 612 -11.96 2.60 21.58
CA GLU A 612 -11.24 3.19 20.45
C GLU A 612 -9.77 3.52 20.76
N LYS A 613 -9.50 3.96 22.00
CA LYS A 613 -8.15 4.33 22.46
C LYS A 613 -7.17 3.15 22.43
N ASP A 614 -7.67 1.94 22.68
CA ASP A 614 -6.85 0.73 22.80
C ASP A 614 -6.64 0.04 21.44
N ILE A 615 -7.29 0.52 20.37
CA ILE A 615 -7.10 -0.01 19.03
C ILE A 615 -5.68 0.34 18.58
N PRO A 616 -4.86 -0.62 18.10
CA PRO A 616 -3.54 -0.32 17.55
C PRO A 616 -3.65 0.74 16.46
N LYS A 617 -2.68 1.64 16.40
CA LYS A 617 -2.70 2.77 15.47
C LYS A 617 -1.74 2.56 14.33
N TYR A 618 -0.58 1.96 14.58
CA TYR A 618 0.49 1.88 13.60
C TYR A 618 1.13 0.48 13.50
N LEU A 619 1.49 0.09 12.29
CA LEU A 619 2.37 -1.04 12.00
C LEU A 619 3.56 -0.53 11.18
N LEU A 620 4.78 -0.76 11.66
CA LEU A 620 6.00 -0.52 10.91
C LEU A 620 6.63 -1.85 10.51
N LEU A 621 6.86 -2.01 9.20
CA LEU A 621 7.61 -3.13 8.64
C LEU A 621 9.06 -2.68 8.45
N PHE A 622 9.94 -3.15 9.31
CA PHE A 622 11.34 -2.74 9.36
C PHE A 622 12.22 -3.81 8.71
N GLY A 623 12.39 -3.67 7.40
CA GLY A 623 13.05 -4.62 6.51
C GLY A 623 12.40 -4.59 5.14
N ASP A 624 13.19 -4.90 4.13
CA ASP A 624 12.73 -4.91 2.75
C ASP A 624 11.78 -6.06 2.40
N GLY A 625 11.22 -6.01 1.19
CA GLY A 625 10.36 -7.04 0.62
C GLY A 625 10.93 -7.64 -0.67
N SER A 626 10.19 -8.61 -1.22
CA SER A 626 10.46 -9.22 -2.53
C SER A 626 9.14 -9.69 -3.16
N TYR A 627 9.05 -9.68 -4.49
CA TYR A 627 7.95 -10.35 -5.19
C TYR A 627 8.08 -11.89 -5.12
N ASP A 628 9.29 -12.42 -4.91
CA ASP A 628 9.56 -13.84 -4.70
C ASP A 628 9.48 -14.19 -3.20
N ASN A 629 8.25 -14.24 -2.69
CA ASN A 629 7.97 -14.63 -1.31
C ASN A 629 8.12 -16.15 -1.05
N LEU A 630 8.33 -16.97 -2.08
CA LEU A 630 8.42 -18.43 -1.95
C LEU A 630 9.87 -18.92 -1.84
N SER A 631 10.83 -18.15 -2.36
CA SER A 631 12.25 -18.47 -2.31
C SER A 631 12.83 -18.36 -0.90
N ASP A 632 13.55 -19.41 -0.48
CA ASP A 632 14.31 -19.51 0.77
C ASP A 632 15.81 -19.17 0.59
N HIS A 633 16.18 -18.57 -0.55
CA HIS A 633 17.56 -18.17 -0.84
C HIS A 633 18.04 -17.06 0.12
N GLU A 634 19.24 -17.18 0.67
CA GLU A 634 19.77 -16.28 1.72
C GLU A 634 19.88 -14.81 1.26
N GLU A 635 20.21 -14.57 -0.01
CA GLU A 635 20.27 -13.23 -0.62
C GLU A 635 18.88 -12.62 -0.94
N ASN A 636 17.78 -13.36 -0.76
CA ASN A 636 16.44 -12.85 -1.03
C ASN A 636 16.07 -11.78 0.01
N THR A 637 15.70 -10.59 -0.45
CA THR A 637 15.36 -9.45 0.42
C THR A 637 13.96 -9.52 1.02
N ALA A 638 13.31 -10.68 0.96
CA ALA A 638 12.03 -10.98 1.60
C ALA A 638 12.11 -11.03 3.15
N TYR A 639 12.90 -10.15 3.77
CA TYR A 639 13.07 -10.01 5.21
C TYR A 639 11.74 -9.87 5.94
N ILE A 640 10.78 -9.16 5.31
CA ILE A 640 9.38 -9.18 5.68
C ILE A 640 8.55 -9.41 4.43
N LEU A 641 7.83 -10.55 4.41
CA LEU A 641 6.97 -10.96 3.30
C LEU A 641 6.01 -9.84 2.86
N THR A 642 5.76 -9.79 1.56
CA THR A 642 4.85 -8.81 0.94
C THR A 642 3.53 -9.46 0.54
N TYR A 643 2.41 -8.75 0.68
CA TYR A 643 1.18 -9.22 0.04
C TYR A 643 1.20 -8.86 -1.44
N GLN A 644 1.19 -9.90 -2.29
CA GLN A 644 1.12 -9.79 -3.74
C GLN A 644 -0.31 -10.05 -4.23
N SER A 645 -0.76 -9.27 -5.20
CA SER A 645 -2.10 -9.45 -5.78
C SER A 645 -2.29 -10.81 -6.48
N LYS A 646 -3.54 -11.24 -6.63
CA LYS A 646 -3.86 -12.44 -7.43
C LYS A 646 -3.51 -12.27 -8.91
N ASN A 647 -3.67 -11.05 -9.46
CA ASN A 647 -3.35 -10.81 -10.86
C ASN A 647 -1.82 -10.79 -11.05
N SER A 648 -1.34 -11.71 -11.88
CA SER A 648 0.10 -11.88 -12.19
C SER A 648 0.40 -11.79 -13.69
N LEU A 649 -0.56 -11.31 -14.50
CA LEU A 649 -0.47 -11.27 -15.97
C LEU A 649 -0.79 -9.91 -16.57
N THR A 650 -1.57 -9.08 -15.87
CA THR A 650 -1.98 -7.75 -16.32
C THR A 650 -1.25 -6.70 -15.48
N PRO A 651 -0.22 -6.02 -16.01
CA PRO A 651 0.58 -5.06 -15.25
C PRO A 651 -0.23 -3.96 -14.55
N THR A 652 -1.30 -3.48 -15.19
CA THR A 652 -2.19 -2.42 -14.65
C THR A 652 -3.15 -2.89 -13.57
N GLN A 653 -3.28 -4.21 -13.35
CA GLN A 653 -4.13 -4.79 -12.31
C GLN A 653 -3.33 -5.53 -11.22
N SER A 654 -2.02 -5.69 -11.42
CA SER A 654 -1.13 -6.26 -10.43
C SER A 654 -0.65 -5.19 -9.45
N PHE A 655 -0.43 -5.59 -8.20
CA PHE A 655 0.06 -4.70 -7.15
C PHE A 655 0.74 -5.50 -6.03
N VAL A 656 1.65 -4.82 -5.34
CA VAL A 656 2.15 -5.18 -4.02
C VAL A 656 1.64 -4.13 -3.02
N THR A 657 1.18 -4.56 -1.84
CA THR A 657 0.65 -3.62 -0.85
C THR A 657 0.85 -4.10 0.57
N ASP A 658 1.24 -3.17 1.46
CA ASP A 658 1.25 -3.43 2.91
C ASP A 658 -0.13 -3.18 3.55
N ASP A 659 -1.12 -2.66 2.80
CA ASP A 659 -2.48 -2.43 3.29
C ASP A 659 -3.13 -3.69 3.87
N PHE A 660 -2.78 -4.85 3.33
CA PHE A 660 -3.28 -6.16 3.75
C PHE A 660 -3.15 -6.36 5.27
N PHE A 661 -2.05 -5.91 5.87
CA PHE A 661 -1.79 -6.07 7.30
C PHE A 661 -2.66 -5.18 8.19
N GLY A 662 -3.34 -4.18 7.61
CA GLY A 662 -4.28 -3.31 8.31
C GLY A 662 -5.75 -3.49 7.90
N LEU A 663 -6.08 -4.55 7.17
CA LEU A 663 -7.46 -4.98 6.94
C LEU A 663 -7.87 -5.92 8.09
N LEU A 664 -8.47 -5.40 9.16
CA LEU A 664 -8.61 -6.11 10.43
C LEU A 664 -10.07 -6.44 10.78
N ASP A 665 -11.04 -5.84 10.10
CA ASP A 665 -12.45 -6.13 10.33
C ASP A 665 -12.86 -7.51 9.76
N GLU A 666 -13.90 -8.12 10.35
CA GLU A 666 -14.28 -9.53 10.09
C GLU A 666 -14.61 -9.86 8.62
N ASP A 667 -15.06 -8.88 7.84
CA ASP A 667 -15.53 -9.05 6.46
C ASP A 667 -14.50 -8.53 5.43
N GLU A 668 -13.24 -8.39 5.84
CA GLU A 668 -12.13 -7.88 5.03
C GLU A 668 -11.08 -8.94 4.74
N GLY A 669 -10.21 -8.68 3.77
CA GLY A 669 -9.16 -9.61 3.38
C GLY A 669 -8.70 -9.44 1.94
N GLY A 670 -7.55 -10.03 1.63
CA GLY A 670 -6.90 -9.87 0.33
C GLY A 670 -6.71 -8.39 -0.04
N SER A 671 -7.50 -7.88 -0.98
CA SER A 671 -7.51 -6.45 -1.36
C SER A 671 -8.80 -5.70 -1.00
N ASN A 672 -9.76 -6.39 -0.37
CA ASN A 672 -11.09 -5.90 -0.05
C ASN A 672 -11.16 -5.37 1.39
N GLY A 673 -11.57 -4.12 1.56
CA GLY A 673 -11.74 -3.51 2.88
C GLY A 673 -11.21 -2.07 2.97
N LEU A 674 -11.42 -1.46 4.13
CA LEU A 674 -10.87 -0.16 4.49
C LEU A 674 -9.72 -0.37 5.48
N VAL A 675 -8.66 0.41 5.34
CA VAL A 675 -7.47 0.23 6.20
C VAL A 675 -7.76 0.78 7.60
N ASP A 676 -7.56 -0.03 8.63
CA ASP A 676 -7.90 0.27 10.03
C ASP A 676 -6.79 0.99 10.80
N ILE A 677 -5.53 0.79 10.37
CA ILE A 677 -4.31 1.30 11.01
C ILE A 677 -3.38 1.98 10.00
N GLY A 678 -2.53 2.89 10.45
CA GLY A 678 -1.46 3.45 9.61
C GLY A 678 -0.33 2.44 9.43
N ILE A 679 0.17 2.28 8.21
CA ILE A 679 1.21 1.29 7.91
C ILE A 679 2.33 2.00 7.16
N GLY A 680 3.58 1.71 7.53
CA GLY A 680 4.76 2.17 6.80
C GLY A 680 5.84 1.09 6.77
N ARG A 681 6.76 1.21 5.82
CA ARG A 681 7.89 0.28 5.64
C ARG A 681 9.20 1.04 5.58
N LEU A 682 10.24 0.52 6.25
CA LEU A 682 11.62 0.92 6.05
C LEU A 682 12.31 -0.17 5.23
N PRO A 683 12.50 0.02 3.89
CA PRO A 683 12.98 -1.03 2.99
C PRO A 683 14.52 -1.17 3.04
N VAL A 684 15.03 -1.45 4.23
CA VAL A 684 16.47 -1.61 4.49
C VAL A 684 16.90 -3.06 4.29
N THR A 685 18.13 -3.23 3.80
CA THR A 685 18.76 -4.53 3.57
C THR A 685 20.04 -4.76 4.36
N THR A 686 20.60 -3.68 4.91
CA THR A 686 21.81 -3.71 5.74
C THR A 686 21.60 -2.98 7.06
N THR A 687 22.46 -3.27 8.04
CA THR A 687 22.43 -2.63 9.35
C THR A 687 22.79 -1.14 9.22
N GLU A 688 23.67 -0.77 8.29
CA GLU A 688 24.06 0.61 7.99
C GLU A 688 22.91 1.43 7.40
N GLU A 689 22.12 0.84 6.50
CA GLU A 689 20.89 1.46 6.00
C GLU A 689 19.85 1.64 7.11
N ALA A 690 19.72 0.65 8.01
CA ALA A 690 18.86 0.76 9.18
C ALA A 690 19.29 1.92 10.10
N GLU A 691 20.58 2.03 10.42
CA GLU A 691 21.15 3.12 11.21
C GLU A 691 20.92 4.48 10.56
N THR A 692 21.12 4.57 9.23
CA THR A 692 20.84 5.77 8.45
C THR A 692 19.40 6.26 8.62
N MET A 693 18.42 5.35 8.57
CA MET A 693 17.01 5.71 8.78
C MET A 693 16.74 6.21 10.20
N ILE A 694 17.33 5.55 11.21
CA ILE A 694 17.19 5.98 12.61
C ILE A 694 17.79 7.37 12.82
N ASP A 695 18.99 7.63 12.30
CA ASP A 695 19.67 8.90 12.47
C ASP A 695 18.92 10.05 11.79
N LYS A 696 18.33 9.81 10.61
CA LYS A 696 17.44 10.76 9.94
C LYS A 696 16.21 11.07 10.78
N ILE A 697 15.56 10.06 11.37
CA ILE A 697 14.38 10.25 12.24
C ILE A 697 14.73 11.04 13.50
N LYS A 698 15.81 10.65 14.20
CA LYS A 698 16.30 11.39 15.39
C LYS A 698 16.60 12.85 15.04
N ASN A 699 17.30 13.09 13.94
CA ASN A 699 17.65 14.44 13.51
C ASN A 699 16.39 15.26 13.19
N TYR A 700 15.45 14.70 12.43
CA TYR A 700 14.20 15.35 12.06
C TYR A 700 13.36 15.81 13.27
N MET A 701 13.40 15.05 14.37
CA MET A 701 12.72 15.38 15.62
C MET A 701 13.47 16.42 16.48
N SER A 702 14.71 16.75 16.13
CA SER A 702 15.55 17.68 16.87
C SER A 702 15.33 19.14 16.47
N SER A 703 15.69 20.07 17.37
CA SER A 703 15.66 21.52 17.13
C SER A 703 16.70 21.99 16.11
N GLU A 704 17.75 21.21 15.83
CA GLU A 704 18.78 21.52 14.82
C GLU A 704 18.20 21.62 13.40
N THR A 705 17.04 21.01 13.19
CA THR A 705 16.33 21.05 11.90
C THR A 705 15.31 22.19 11.81
N PHE A 706 15.21 23.08 12.81
CA PHE A 706 14.39 24.28 12.68
C PHE A 706 14.94 25.18 11.57
N GLY A 707 14.03 25.69 10.75
CA GLY A 707 14.38 26.61 9.68
C GLY A 707 13.23 26.89 8.71
N PRO A 708 13.35 27.94 7.87
CA PRO A 708 12.29 28.36 6.94
C PRO A 708 11.79 27.27 5.98
N TRP A 709 12.60 26.23 5.73
CA TRP A 709 12.23 25.10 4.87
C TRP A 709 10.94 24.39 5.31
N ARG A 710 10.62 24.42 6.60
CA ARG A 710 9.37 23.86 7.17
C ARG A 710 8.11 24.59 6.71
N ASN A 711 8.24 25.80 6.15
CA ASN A 711 7.14 26.57 5.55
C ASN A 711 7.08 26.42 4.02
N ASN A 712 7.92 25.62 3.38
CA ASN A 712 7.96 25.49 1.92
C ASN A 712 7.27 24.21 1.44
N ILE A 713 6.48 24.30 0.38
CA ILE A 713 5.90 23.15 -0.32
C ILE A 713 6.20 23.30 -1.81
N CYS A 714 6.79 22.26 -2.40
CA CYS A 714 7.15 22.23 -3.81
C CYS A 714 6.19 21.31 -4.58
N PHE A 715 5.65 21.82 -5.69
CA PHE A 715 4.86 21.06 -6.67
C PHE A 715 5.61 20.98 -7.99
N ILE A 716 5.82 19.76 -8.48
CA ILE A 716 6.50 19.45 -9.73
C ILE A 716 5.47 18.77 -10.65
N GLY A 717 5.35 19.24 -11.89
CA GLY A 717 4.35 18.76 -12.84
C GLY A 717 4.95 18.48 -14.21
N ASP A 718 4.78 17.24 -14.67
CA ASP A 718 5.14 16.74 -16.00
C ASP A 718 4.29 17.42 -17.10
N ASP A 719 4.94 17.74 -18.22
CA ASP A 719 4.39 18.49 -19.34
C ASP A 719 3.58 17.65 -20.33
N GLU A 720 3.73 16.33 -20.28
CA GLU A 720 3.04 15.40 -21.16
C GLU A 720 1.51 15.39 -20.99
N ASP A 721 0.84 14.68 -21.90
CA ASP A 721 -0.61 14.49 -21.92
C ASP A 721 -1.39 15.81 -22.00
N ASN A 722 -1.01 16.73 -22.91
CA ASN A 722 -1.65 18.05 -23.04
C ASN A 722 -1.69 18.84 -21.72
N ASN A 723 -0.56 18.87 -21.00
CA ASN A 723 -0.36 19.53 -19.72
C ASN A 723 -1.26 19.00 -18.60
N LEU A 724 -1.73 17.75 -18.66
CA LEU A 724 -2.64 17.20 -17.64
C LEU A 724 -1.99 17.27 -16.26
N HIS A 725 -0.76 16.79 -16.13
CA HIS A 725 -0.08 16.67 -14.84
C HIS A 725 0.31 18.05 -14.27
N MET A 726 0.80 18.98 -15.11
CA MET A 726 0.98 20.39 -14.73
C MET A 726 -0.32 21.05 -14.24
N LYS A 727 -1.46 20.81 -14.90
CA LYS A 727 -2.76 21.35 -14.46
C LYS A 727 -3.16 20.79 -13.11
N ASP A 728 -3.03 19.49 -12.91
CA ASP A 728 -3.34 18.81 -11.65
C ASP A 728 -2.44 19.33 -10.52
N ALA A 729 -1.14 19.46 -10.76
CA ALA A 729 -0.19 20.02 -9.80
C ALA A 729 -0.54 21.48 -9.45
N ASN A 730 -0.90 22.29 -10.45
CA ASN A 730 -1.33 23.68 -10.25
C ASN A 730 -2.64 23.79 -9.46
N ILE A 731 -3.60 22.88 -9.67
CA ILE A 731 -4.86 22.84 -8.91
C ILE A 731 -4.56 22.59 -7.42
N LEU A 732 -3.72 21.60 -7.10
CA LEU A 732 -3.34 21.31 -5.72
C LEU A 732 -2.57 22.46 -5.09
N ALA A 733 -1.58 23.00 -5.82
CA ALA A 733 -0.78 24.13 -5.37
C ALA A 733 -1.64 25.36 -5.02
N ASN A 734 -2.62 25.70 -5.87
CA ASN A 734 -3.53 26.82 -5.62
C ASN A 734 -4.49 26.55 -4.45
N SER A 735 -4.91 25.29 -4.27
CA SER A 735 -5.73 24.88 -3.12
C SER A 735 -4.96 25.09 -1.81
N ILE A 736 -3.69 24.72 -1.75
CA ILE A 736 -2.86 24.89 -0.55
C ILE A 736 -2.53 26.36 -0.30
N ASP A 737 -2.12 27.14 -1.31
CA ASP A 737 -1.83 28.58 -1.14
C ASP A 737 -3.05 29.34 -0.56
N THR A 738 -4.26 28.92 -0.94
CA THR A 738 -5.52 29.53 -0.47
C THR A 738 -5.91 29.05 0.93
N ALA A 739 -5.87 27.73 1.18
CA ALA A 739 -6.35 27.16 2.43
C ALA A 739 -5.35 27.29 3.59
N TYR A 740 -4.05 27.25 3.29
CA TYR A 740 -2.96 27.28 4.26
C TYR A 740 -1.94 28.36 3.89
N PRO A 741 -2.31 29.66 3.99
CA PRO A 741 -1.52 30.76 3.45
C PRO A 741 -0.18 31.00 4.15
N SER A 742 0.10 30.32 5.27
CA SER A 742 1.42 30.36 5.93
C SER A 742 2.49 29.56 5.19
N PHE A 743 2.12 28.65 4.28
CA PHE A 743 3.09 27.94 3.44
C PHE A 743 3.41 28.72 2.17
N GLN A 744 4.69 28.76 1.83
CA GLN A 744 5.18 29.24 0.55
C GLN A 744 5.15 28.11 -0.47
N ILE A 745 4.53 28.37 -1.61
CA ILE A 745 4.35 27.39 -2.69
C ILE A 745 5.38 27.65 -3.78
N ARG A 746 6.22 26.65 -4.08
CA ARG A 746 7.10 26.61 -5.24
C ARG A 746 6.48 25.72 -6.32
N LYS A 747 6.47 26.18 -7.58
CA LYS A 747 5.99 25.40 -8.73
C LYS A 747 7.16 25.18 -9.69
N ILE A 748 7.40 23.93 -10.07
CA ILE A 748 8.39 23.54 -11.08
C ILE A 748 7.62 22.77 -12.15
N PHE A 749 7.21 23.47 -13.19
CA PHE A 749 6.45 22.91 -14.31
C PHE A 749 7.41 22.74 -15.48
N LEU A 750 7.53 21.51 -16.01
CA LEU A 750 8.62 21.15 -16.93
C LEU A 750 8.65 22.07 -18.16
N ASP A 751 7.50 22.27 -18.78
CA ASP A 751 7.33 23.13 -19.95
C ASP A 751 7.58 24.63 -19.67
N ALA A 752 7.81 25.05 -18.42
CA ALA A 752 8.26 26.41 -18.10
C ALA A 752 9.77 26.62 -18.32
N PHE A 753 10.51 25.54 -18.60
CA PHE A 753 11.96 25.53 -18.83
C PHE A 753 12.27 25.08 -20.27
N PRO A 754 13.41 25.47 -20.84
CA PRO A 754 13.81 25.02 -22.18
C PRO A 754 14.17 23.54 -22.20
N GLN A 755 13.57 22.79 -23.12
CA GLN A 755 13.91 21.39 -23.39
C GLN A 755 15.20 21.30 -24.22
N SER A 756 16.04 20.30 -23.92
CA SER A 756 17.25 20.00 -24.69
C SER A 756 17.15 18.63 -25.35
N THR A 757 17.26 18.61 -26.69
CA THR A 757 17.25 17.38 -27.49
C THR A 757 18.67 16.96 -27.87
N THR A 758 19.09 15.78 -27.43
CA THR A 758 20.40 15.18 -27.78
C THR A 758 20.20 13.84 -28.48
N PRO A 759 21.23 13.24 -29.11
CA PRO A 759 21.15 11.86 -29.61
C PRO A 759 20.78 10.83 -28.52
N GLN A 760 20.99 11.14 -27.24
CA GLN A 760 20.62 10.32 -26.09
C GLN A 760 19.15 10.51 -25.64
N GLY A 761 18.37 11.34 -26.34
CA GLY A 761 16.98 11.67 -26.01
C GLY A 761 16.79 13.12 -25.53
N GLU A 762 15.54 13.45 -25.20
CA GLU A 762 15.14 14.72 -24.60
C GLU A 762 15.56 14.80 -23.13
N SER A 763 15.72 16.03 -22.64
CA SER A 763 16.09 16.30 -21.26
C SER A 763 15.70 17.72 -20.83
N TYR A 764 15.49 17.90 -19.51
CA TYR A 764 15.33 19.21 -18.89
C TYR A 764 16.42 19.50 -17.83
N PRO A 765 17.63 19.92 -18.23
CA PRO A 765 18.73 20.18 -17.29
C PRO A 765 18.42 21.27 -16.25
N GLU A 766 17.68 22.31 -16.64
CA GLU A 766 17.27 23.39 -15.74
C GLU A 766 16.21 22.95 -14.73
N VAL A 767 15.34 21.99 -15.10
CA VAL A 767 14.39 21.37 -14.17
C VAL A 767 15.12 20.54 -13.13
N ASN A 768 16.11 19.72 -13.54
CA ASN A 768 16.95 18.99 -12.58
C ASN A 768 17.67 19.92 -11.61
N SER A 769 18.24 21.01 -12.14
CA SER A 769 18.88 22.05 -11.31
C SER A 769 17.89 22.68 -10.33
N ALA A 770 16.67 23.01 -10.78
CA ALA A 770 15.62 23.58 -9.93
C ALA A 770 15.17 22.61 -8.83
N ILE A 771 14.98 21.33 -9.16
CA ILE A 771 14.60 20.28 -8.19
C ILE A 771 15.72 20.08 -7.16
N ASN A 772 16.97 19.89 -7.62
CA ASN A 772 18.13 19.69 -6.74
C ASN A 772 18.32 20.88 -5.78
N ASN A 773 18.24 22.11 -6.31
CA ASN A 773 18.31 23.32 -5.49
C ASN A 773 17.16 23.42 -4.49
N GLN A 774 15.94 23.05 -4.87
CA GLN A 774 14.78 23.09 -3.97
C GLN A 774 14.87 22.03 -2.85
N VAL A 775 15.38 20.83 -3.14
CA VAL A 775 15.59 19.79 -2.13
C VAL A 775 16.71 20.19 -1.17
N MET A 776 17.83 20.70 -1.69
CA MET A 776 18.96 21.14 -0.87
C MET A 776 18.67 22.38 -0.02
N SER A 777 17.91 23.34 -0.57
CA SER A 777 17.44 24.52 0.20
C SER A 777 16.37 24.15 1.23
N GLY A 778 15.58 23.12 0.95
CA GLY A 778 14.67 22.44 1.85
C GLY A 778 13.19 22.75 1.57
N SER A 779 12.36 21.72 1.70
CA SER A 779 10.89 21.80 1.65
C SER A 779 10.28 20.89 2.72
N LEU A 780 9.11 21.23 3.25
CA LEU A 780 8.35 20.32 4.11
C LEU A 780 7.80 19.14 3.29
N ILE A 781 7.26 19.45 2.11
CA ILE A 781 6.69 18.47 1.18
C ILE A 781 7.21 18.76 -0.23
N VAL A 782 7.64 17.71 -0.93
CA VAL A 782 7.90 17.73 -2.38
C VAL A 782 6.89 16.81 -3.05
N ASN A 783 6.05 17.37 -3.91
CA ASN A 783 4.99 16.64 -4.61
C ASN A 783 5.25 16.63 -6.11
N TYR A 784 5.34 15.43 -6.69
CA TYR A 784 5.47 15.21 -8.13
C TYR A 784 4.20 14.56 -8.69
N ILE A 785 3.74 15.02 -9.85
CA ILE A 785 2.64 14.43 -10.62
C ILE A 785 3.13 14.28 -12.06
N GLY A 786 3.09 13.06 -12.59
CA GLY A 786 3.58 12.77 -13.94
C GLY A 786 4.02 11.33 -14.15
N HIS A 787 4.69 11.08 -15.27
CA HIS A 787 5.28 9.79 -15.64
C HIS A 787 6.54 9.47 -14.83
N GLY A 788 6.92 8.21 -14.80
CA GLY A 788 8.05 7.76 -14.00
C GLY A 788 8.22 6.26 -14.05
N ASN A 789 9.36 5.82 -13.54
CA ASN A 789 9.74 4.41 -13.44
C ASN A 789 10.67 4.22 -12.23
N GLU A 790 11.22 3.03 -12.08
CA GLU A 790 12.09 2.66 -10.95
C GLU A 790 13.44 3.40 -10.93
N ARG A 791 13.79 4.18 -11.96
CA ARG A 791 15.11 4.85 -12.10
C ARG A 791 15.04 6.38 -12.09
N GLY A 792 13.86 6.97 -12.28
CA GLY A 792 13.67 8.42 -12.35
C GLY A 792 12.25 8.83 -12.72
N LEU A 793 12.06 10.13 -12.97
CA LEU A 793 10.78 10.75 -13.26
C LEU A 793 10.77 11.38 -14.67
N ALA A 794 9.57 11.47 -15.26
CA ALA A 794 9.30 11.93 -16.64
C ALA A 794 10.07 11.19 -17.75
N HIS A 795 9.70 11.39 -19.02
CA HIS A 795 10.44 10.81 -20.14
C HIS A 795 11.76 11.54 -20.39
N GLU A 796 11.83 12.81 -20.00
CA GLU A 796 12.94 13.75 -20.17
C GLU A 796 13.99 13.63 -19.05
N ARG A 797 14.00 12.48 -18.34
CA ARG A 797 15.03 12.09 -17.36
C ARG A 797 15.27 13.15 -16.28
N ILE A 798 14.22 13.46 -15.53
CA ILE A 798 14.35 14.29 -14.35
C ILE A 798 14.46 13.43 -13.10
N LEU A 799 15.23 13.91 -12.12
CA LEU A 799 15.47 13.24 -10.85
C LEU A 799 15.99 11.79 -11.03
N GLU A 800 17.16 11.66 -11.63
CA GLU A 800 17.82 10.36 -11.77
C GLU A 800 18.48 9.94 -10.44
N THR A 801 18.86 8.67 -10.33
CA THR A 801 19.54 8.14 -9.14
C THR A 801 20.80 8.92 -8.73
N SER A 802 21.54 9.46 -9.71
CA SER A 802 22.73 10.27 -9.44
C SER A 802 22.41 11.64 -8.82
N ASP A 803 21.29 12.26 -9.19
CA ASP A 803 20.80 13.49 -8.56
C ASP A 803 20.50 13.24 -7.08
N ILE A 804 19.75 12.17 -6.79
CA ILE A 804 19.31 11.80 -5.44
C ILE A 804 20.51 11.55 -4.51
N LEU A 805 21.52 10.82 -5.00
CA LEU A 805 22.73 10.50 -4.25
C LEU A 805 23.64 11.72 -4.01
N SER A 806 23.51 12.76 -4.83
CA SER A 806 24.28 14.00 -4.68
C SER A 806 23.76 14.90 -3.54
N TRP A 807 22.52 14.72 -3.10
CA TRP A 807 21.89 15.60 -2.12
C TRP A 807 22.55 15.55 -0.75
N LYS A 808 22.75 16.74 -0.15
CA LYS A 808 23.38 16.97 1.16
C LYS A 808 22.46 17.75 2.12
N ASN A 809 21.19 17.36 2.21
CA ASN A 809 20.14 18.07 2.94
C ASN A 809 19.70 17.38 4.25
N PHE A 810 20.62 16.70 4.96
CA PHE A 810 20.33 15.96 6.20
C PHE A 810 19.47 16.70 7.24
N ASN A 811 19.63 18.02 7.36
CA ASN A 811 18.86 18.86 8.31
C ASN A 811 17.51 19.37 7.76
N LYS A 812 17.15 19.01 6.52
CA LYS A 812 16.00 19.57 5.79
C LYS A 812 15.34 18.49 4.92
N LEU A 813 14.89 17.42 5.55
CA LEU A 813 14.39 16.22 4.88
C LEU A 813 12.89 16.35 4.53
N PRO A 814 12.49 16.60 3.27
CA PRO A 814 11.07 16.64 2.88
C PRO A 814 10.38 15.28 3.01
N LEU A 815 9.07 15.30 3.17
CA LEU A 815 8.21 14.19 2.74
C LEU A 815 8.05 14.26 1.22
N PHE A 816 8.39 13.19 0.51
CA PHE A 816 8.13 13.08 -0.92
C PHE A 816 6.76 12.44 -1.18
N ILE A 817 6.06 12.95 -2.19
CA ILE A 817 4.79 12.41 -2.66
C ILE A 817 4.87 12.31 -4.17
N THR A 818 4.95 11.09 -4.70
CA THR A 818 5.16 10.84 -6.13
C THR A 818 3.94 10.14 -6.71
N ALA A 819 3.08 10.93 -7.35
CA ALA A 819 1.88 10.48 -8.04
C ALA A 819 2.22 10.00 -9.47
N THR A 820 3.04 8.95 -9.55
CA THR A 820 3.64 8.43 -10.78
C THR A 820 3.55 6.89 -10.85
N CYS A 821 4.19 6.22 -11.81
CA CYS A 821 4.30 4.76 -11.90
C CYS A 821 5.63 4.26 -11.30
N GLU A 822 5.58 3.16 -10.54
CA GLU A 822 6.72 2.29 -10.11
C GLU A 822 7.97 2.95 -9.51
N PHE A 823 7.94 4.23 -9.13
CA PHE A 823 9.11 4.94 -8.58
C PHE A 823 9.66 4.28 -7.29
N SER A 824 8.80 3.56 -6.56
CA SER A 824 9.12 2.89 -5.30
C SER A 824 8.89 1.39 -5.35
N ARG A 825 9.40 0.74 -6.40
CA ARG A 825 9.34 -0.72 -6.59
C ARG A 825 10.26 -1.48 -5.61
N PHE A 826 10.02 -1.33 -4.31
CA PHE A 826 10.88 -1.84 -3.22
C PHE A 826 11.01 -3.36 -3.18
N ASP A 827 10.10 -4.10 -3.81
CA ASP A 827 10.07 -5.56 -3.80
C ASP A 827 10.75 -6.18 -5.04
N ASP A 828 11.51 -5.40 -5.81
CA ASP A 828 12.13 -5.87 -7.05
C ASP A 828 13.49 -6.53 -6.84
N ILE A 829 13.66 -7.65 -7.52
CA ILE A 829 14.89 -8.44 -7.53
C ILE A 829 15.23 -8.86 -8.97
N GLU A 830 16.51 -9.09 -9.21
CA GLU A 830 16.97 -9.86 -10.37
C GLU A 830 17.26 -11.28 -9.93
N LYS A 831 16.79 -12.24 -10.73
CA LYS A 831 17.09 -13.66 -10.55
C LYS A 831 17.84 -14.14 -11.77
N GLU A 832 19.11 -14.43 -11.59
CA GLU A 832 19.99 -14.88 -12.64
C GLU A 832 19.75 -16.38 -12.95
N ALA A 833 20.18 -16.83 -14.13
CA ALA A 833 19.96 -18.22 -14.57
C ALA A 833 20.69 -19.26 -13.68
N ASN A 834 21.71 -18.86 -12.93
CA ASN A 834 22.42 -19.68 -11.95
C ASN A 834 21.71 -19.74 -10.58
N GLY A 835 20.58 -19.04 -10.41
CA GLY A 835 19.81 -18.99 -9.17
C GLY A 835 20.19 -17.85 -8.22
N GLU A 836 21.22 -17.05 -8.53
CA GLU A 836 21.59 -15.89 -7.73
C GLU A 836 20.46 -14.84 -7.75
N ILE A 837 20.19 -14.27 -6.58
CA ILE A 837 19.21 -13.20 -6.39
C ILE A 837 19.95 -11.92 -6.02
N THR A 838 19.64 -10.81 -6.68
CA THR A 838 20.18 -9.48 -6.32
C THR A 838 19.07 -8.45 -6.21
N LYS A 839 19.12 -7.61 -5.18
CA LYS A 839 18.17 -6.49 -5.02
C LYS A 839 18.30 -5.48 -6.15
N LYS A 840 17.16 -4.98 -6.65
CA LYS A 840 17.09 -3.79 -7.50
C LYS A 840 16.57 -2.61 -6.70
N ILE A 841 17.49 -1.75 -6.25
CA ILE A 841 17.14 -0.55 -5.49
C ILE A 841 16.52 0.48 -6.44
N SER A 842 15.30 0.93 -6.15
CA SER A 842 14.62 1.96 -6.93
C SER A 842 15.09 3.37 -6.57
N ALA A 843 14.88 4.33 -7.48
CA ALA A 843 15.14 5.75 -7.22
C ALA A 843 14.37 6.25 -5.98
N GLY A 844 13.13 5.83 -5.79
CA GLY A 844 12.36 6.13 -4.59
C GLY A 844 12.96 5.57 -3.30
N GLU A 845 13.56 4.39 -3.31
CA GLU A 845 14.29 3.87 -2.14
C GLU A 845 15.54 4.70 -1.85
N LEU A 846 16.29 5.11 -2.88
CA LEU A 846 17.48 5.96 -2.70
C LEU A 846 17.15 7.32 -2.08
N VAL A 847 15.95 7.86 -2.29
CA VAL A 847 15.49 9.08 -1.59
C VAL A 847 15.51 8.87 -0.07
N LEU A 848 15.20 7.67 0.41
CA LEU A 848 15.23 7.34 1.84
C LEU A 848 16.64 6.95 2.29
N LEU A 849 17.33 6.13 1.52
CA LEU A 849 18.59 5.49 1.91
C LEU A 849 19.83 6.38 1.76
N ASN A 850 19.73 7.56 1.15
CA ASN A 850 20.85 8.51 1.12
C ASN A 850 21.22 8.95 2.55
N PRO A 851 22.45 8.67 3.05
CA PRO A 851 22.87 9.01 4.41
C PRO A 851 23.08 10.51 4.64
N ASP A 852 23.38 11.27 3.58
CA ASP A 852 23.68 12.70 3.69
C ASP A 852 22.47 13.61 3.41
N GLY A 853 21.32 13.03 3.05
CA GLY A 853 20.17 13.80 2.60
C GLY A 853 18.97 12.96 2.15
N GLY A 854 18.27 13.45 1.12
CA GLY A 854 17.07 12.84 0.60
C GLY A 854 15.80 13.25 1.35
N GLY A 855 14.88 12.32 1.53
CA GLY A 855 13.60 12.52 2.21
C GLY A 855 13.52 11.82 3.56
N ILE A 856 12.60 12.28 4.41
CA ILE A 856 12.28 11.62 5.69
C ILE A 856 11.29 10.47 5.51
N GLY A 857 10.53 10.51 4.41
CA GLY A 857 9.53 9.54 4.03
C GLY A 857 9.10 9.74 2.59
N LEU A 858 8.44 8.74 2.03
CA LEU A 858 7.96 8.73 0.65
C LEU A 858 6.57 8.08 0.59
N LEU A 859 5.62 8.81 0.00
CA LEU A 859 4.30 8.32 -0.38
C LEU A 859 4.29 8.13 -1.89
N SER A 860 4.38 6.89 -2.34
CA SER A 860 4.68 6.58 -3.74
C SER A 860 3.98 5.29 -4.19
N THR A 861 4.02 5.03 -5.48
CA THR A 861 3.44 3.85 -6.11
C THR A 861 4.48 2.75 -6.32
N THR A 862 4.03 1.50 -6.19
CA THR A 862 4.87 0.31 -6.34
C THR A 862 4.72 -0.35 -7.70
N ARG A 863 3.60 -0.14 -8.41
CA ARG A 863 3.31 -0.65 -9.76
C ARG A 863 2.63 0.43 -10.61
N LEU A 864 2.31 0.09 -11.86
CA LEU A 864 1.55 0.93 -12.77
C LEU A 864 0.23 1.42 -12.17
N VAL A 865 -0.09 2.68 -12.48
CA VAL A 865 -1.25 3.41 -11.96
C VAL A 865 -1.80 4.36 -13.02
N TYR A 866 -2.99 4.90 -12.77
CA TYR A 866 -3.65 5.87 -13.63
C TYR A 866 -3.59 7.28 -13.05
N SER A 867 -3.50 8.28 -13.92
CA SER A 867 -3.37 9.70 -13.55
C SER A 867 -4.57 10.22 -12.74
N SER A 868 -5.81 9.94 -13.14
CA SER A 868 -6.99 10.49 -12.44
C SER A 868 -7.14 9.94 -11.01
N PRO A 869 -7.04 8.62 -10.76
CA PRO A 869 -6.99 8.09 -9.39
C PRO A 869 -5.80 8.61 -8.57
N ASN A 870 -4.64 8.81 -9.20
CA ASN A 870 -3.47 9.43 -8.55
C ASN A 870 -3.76 10.87 -8.09
N PHE A 871 -4.36 11.69 -8.94
CA PHE A 871 -4.78 13.04 -8.56
C PHE A 871 -5.76 13.03 -7.38
N ILE A 872 -6.73 12.10 -7.38
CA ILE A 872 -7.70 11.95 -6.28
C ILE A 872 -6.98 11.60 -4.96
N LEU A 873 -6.08 10.62 -4.98
CA LEU A 873 -5.27 10.24 -3.82
C LEU A 873 -4.44 11.42 -3.31
N ASN A 874 -3.75 12.12 -4.20
CA ASN A 874 -2.90 13.25 -3.86
C ASN A 874 -3.71 14.44 -3.29
N ARG A 875 -4.85 14.77 -3.90
CA ARG A 875 -5.81 15.75 -3.37
C ARG A 875 -6.30 15.37 -1.97
N ASN A 876 -6.65 14.09 -1.78
CA ASN A 876 -7.15 13.57 -0.51
C ASN A 876 -6.04 13.49 0.55
N PHE A 877 -4.77 13.34 0.17
CA PHE A 877 -3.63 13.51 1.07
C PHE A 877 -3.58 14.93 1.62
N PHE A 878 -3.57 15.93 0.73
CA PHE A 878 -3.51 17.34 1.13
C PHE A 878 -4.72 17.81 1.93
N LYS A 879 -5.87 17.12 1.81
CA LYS A 879 -7.03 17.32 2.68
C LYS A 879 -6.73 16.99 4.14
N PHE A 880 -5.94 15.95 4.42
CA PHE A 880 -5.68 15.47 5.78
C PHE A 880 -4.29 15.85 6.32
N ALA A 881 -3.32 16.16 5.47
CA ALA A 881 -1.95 16.46 5.88
C ALA A 881 -1.88 17.55 6.96
N PHE A 882 -2.70 18.59 6.84
CA PHE A 882 -2.71 19.73 7.79
C PHE A 882 -3.86 19.67 8.82
N GLU A 883 -4.62 18.58 8.83
CA GLU A 883 -5.66 18.36 9.84
C GLU A 883 -5.04 18.01 11.19
N LYS A 884 -5.83 18.21 12.25
CA LYS A 884 -5.42 17.94 13.63
C LYS A 884 -6.37 16.94 14.27
N ASP A 885 -5.86 16.20 15.24
CA ASP A 885 -6.68 15.32 16.07
C ASP A 885 -7.55 16.10 17.08
N ASN A 886 -8.29 15.37 17.90
CA ASN A 886 -9.17 15.96 18.92
C ASN A 886 -8.41 16.77 19.98
N ASP A 887 -7.13 16.47 20.19
CA ASP A 887 -6.24 17.15 21.15
C ASP A 887 -5.46 18.30 20.47
N GLN A 888 -5.86 18.69 19.24
CA GLN A 888 -5.24 19.74 18.44
C GLN A 888 -3.77 19.44 18.03
N LYS A 889 -3.34 18.18 18.08
CA LYS A 889 -2.04 17.76 17.58
C LYS A 889 -2.13 17.46 16.09
N PRO A 890 -1.09 17.74 15.29
CA PRO A 890 -1.07 17.33 13.88
C PRO A 890 -1.19 15.82 13.75
N LEU A 891 -1.86 15.36 12.69
CA LEU A 891 -1.92 13.94 12.39
C LEU A 891 -0.53 13.37 12.04
N ARG A 892 -0.27 12.15 12.45
CA ARG A 892 0.93 11.38 12.05
C ARG A 892 0.77 10.88 10.61
N ILE A 893 1.88 10.65 9.92
CA ILE A 893 1.88 10.32 8.49
C ILE A 893 1.03 9.06 8.21
N GLY A 894 1.10 8.05 9.08
CA GLY A 894 0.29 6.84 8.97
C GLY A 894 -1.22 7.11 9.05
N ASP A 895 -1.66 8.04 9.90
CA ASP A 895 -3.07 8.45 9.97
C ASP A 895 -3.52 9.20 8.73
N VAL A 896 -2.68 10.12 8.24
CA VAL A 896 -2.93 10.86 7.01
C VAL A 896 -3.14 9.87 5.86
N LEU A 897 -2.21 8.93 5.65
CA LEU A 897 -2.32 7.95 4.59
C LEU A 897 -3.56 7.05 4.72
N ARG A 898 -3.83 6.54 5.94
CA ARG A 898 -5.02 5.71 6.20
C ARG A 898 -6.31 6.45 5.85
N LEU A 899 -6.45 7.69 6.28
CA LEU A 899 -7.62 8.52 5.98
C LEU A 899 -7.72 8.81 4.49
N THR A 900 -6.61 9.15 3.84
CA THR A 900 -6.52 9.37 2.39
C THR A 900 -7.02 8.17 1.60
N LYS A 901 -6.51 6.97 1.88
CA LYS A 901 -6.89 5.74 1.15
C LYS A 901 -8.36 5.40 1.34
N ASN A 902 -8.89 5.58 2.54
CA ASN A 902 -10.26 5.19 2.86
C ASN A 902 -11.33 6.08 2.21
N ILE A 903 -10.99 7.31 1.84
CA ILE A 903 -11.90 8.20 1.09
C ILE A 903 -11.63 8.25 -0.42
N SER A 904 -10.62 7.53 -0.92
CA SER A 904 -10.21 7.55 -2.33
C SER A 904 -10.85 6.42 -3.16
N GLY A 905 -12.06 5.99 -2.80
CA GLY A 905 -12.83 4.95 -3.51
C GLY A 905 -12.33 3.53 -3.26
N SER A 906 -12.86 2.55 -4.00
CA SER A 906 -12.56 1.11 -3.86
C SER A 906 -11.67 0.53 -4.98
N GLY A 907 -11.18 1.36 -5.90
CA GLY A 907 -10.34 0.91 -7.02
C GLY A 907 -8.98 0.37 -6.60
N ILE A 908 -8.38 -0.48 -7.43
CA ILE A 908 -7.08 -1.15 -7.18
C ILE A 908 -5.93 -0.12 -7.06
N ASN A 909 -6.00 1.02 -7.76
CA ASN A 909 -4.95 2.04 -7.80
C ASN A 909 -4.44 2.49 -6.42
N LYS A 910 -5.33 2.57 -5.41
CA LYS A 910 -4.94 2.98 -4.06
C LYS A 910 -4.06 1.96 -3.33
N ARG A 911 -4.10 0.69 -3.75
CA ARG A 911 -3.28 -0.39 -3.17
C ARG A 911 -1.81 -0.27 -3.58
N ASN A 912 -1.54 0.31 -4.75
CA ASN A 912 -0.18 0.61 -5.19
C ASN A 912 0.47 1.74 -4.39
N PHE A 913 -0.31 2.63 -3.78
CA PHE A 913 0.22 3.80 -3.06
C PHE A 913 0.67 3.39 -1.66
N THR A 914 1.95 3.42 -1.32
CA THR A 914 2.52 2.91 -0.06
C THR A 914 3.33 3.99 0.65
N LEU A 915 3.38 3.94 1.98
CA LEU A 915 4.33 4.73 2.78
C LEU A 915 5.62 3.94 2.95
N LEU A 916 6.69 4.44 2.34
CA LEU A 916 8.04 4.07 2.71
C LEU A 916 8.55 5.12 3.70
N GLY A 917 8.65 4.76 4.97
CA GLY A 917 8.91 5.66 6.09
C GLY A 917 8.21 5.21 7.37
N ASP A 918 8.47 5.94 8.45
CA ASP A 918 7.86 5.69 9.76
C ASP A 918 6.40 6.23 9.82
N PRO A 919 5.38 5.38 10.04
CA PRO A 919 3.99 5.81 10.13
C PRO A 919 3.68 6.61 11.39
N ALA A 920 4.49 6.50 12.45
CA ALA A 920 4.29 7.20 13.71
C ALA A 920 4.89 8.62 13.72
N LEU A 921 5.67 8.98 12.70
CA LEU A 921 6.28 10.30 12.58
C LEU A 921 5.22 11.38 12.28
N THR A 922 5.42 12.56 12.86
CA THR A 922 4.70 13.80 12.49
C THR A 922 5.61 14.68 11.65
N LEU A 923 5.09 15.29 10.59
CA LEU A 923 5.86 16.27 9.82
C LEU A 923 6.20 17.51 10.67
N GLY A 924 7.30 18.17 10.34
CA GLY A 924 7.85 19.32 11.05
C GLY A 924 7.02 20.60 10.92
N TYR A 925 5.73 20.55 11.23
CA TYR A 925 4.83 21.71 11.25
C TYR A 925 5.25 22.69 12.35
N PRO A 926 5.34 24.00 12.04
CA PRO A 926 5.59 25.02 13.06
C PRO A 926 4.54 24.99 14.18
N LYS A 927 4.99 25.05 15.43
CA LYS A 927 4.11 24.85 16.60
C LYS A 927 3.31 26.09 16.99
N GLN A 928 3.91 27.28 16.87
CA GLN A 928 3.33 28.55 17.31
C GLN A 928 2.97 29.47 16.13
N PHE A 929 2.37 30.62 16.42
CA PHE A 929 1.90 31.58 15.42
C PHE A 929 2.68 32.90 15.49
N VAL A 930 2.93 33.51 14.33
CA VAL A 930 3.46 34.87 14.21
C VAL A 930 2.35 35.81 13.75
N VAL A 931 2.14 36.89 14.50
CA VAL A 931 1.13 37.93 14.21
C VAL A 931 1.81 39.24 13.90
N THR A 932 1.36 39.91 12.84
CA THR A 932 1.80 41.28 12.52
C THR A 932 0.89 42.26 13.25
N ASP A 933 1.47 43.18 14.00
CA ASP A 933 0.72 44.20 14.74
C ASP A 933 0.56 45.48 13.90
N SER A 934 1.65 45.94 13.28
CA SER A 934 1.65 47.20 12.55
C SER A 934 2.53 47.22 11.31
N LEU A 935 2.13 48.04 10.34
CA LEU A 935 2.88 48.38 9.14
C LEU A 935 3.00 49.91 9.06
N ASN A 936 4.23 50.42 9.02
CA ASN A 936 4.57 51.85 9.11
C ASN A 936 3.95 52.57 10.33
N GLY A 937 3.80 51.84 11.44
CA GLY A 937 3.19 52.35 12.68
C GLY A 937 1.67 52.41 12.66
N PHE A 938 1.02 51.98 11.58
CA PHE A 938 -0.43 51.80 11.52
C PHE A 938 -0.79 50.37 11.91
N ASP A 939 -1.77 50.22 12.79
CA ASP A 939 -2.34 48.91 13.15
C ASP A 939 -2.93 48.24 11.92
N ILE A 940 -2.44 47.05 11.59
CA ILE A 940 -2.76 46.33 10.34
C ILE A 940 -4.22 45.88 10.25
N ILE A 941 -4.94 45.80 11.39
CA ILE A 941 -6.37 45.48 11.43
C ILE A 941 -7.20 46.71 11.05
N THR A 942 -6.77 47.90 11.46
CA THR A 942 -7.50 49.15 11.23
C THR A 942 -7.15 49.83 9.90
N HIS A 943 -5.88 49.76 9.49
CA HIS A 943 -5.37 50.40 8.29
C HIS A 943 -4.12 49.67 7.78
N ILE A 944 -4.21 49.07 6.59
CA ILE A 944 -3.06 48.48 5.90
C ILE A 944 -2.48 49.52 4.94
N ASP A 945 -1.34 50.08 5.28
CA ASP A 945 -0.60 50.99 4.39
C ASP A 945 0.02 50.24 3.19
N THR A 946 0.39 50.98 2.15
CA THR A 946 0.86 50.45 0.86
C THR A 946 2.38 50.37 0.82
N LEU A 947 2.95 49.25 0.35
CA LEU A 947 4.36 49.16 -0.01
C LEU A 947 4.60 49.98 -1.30
N LYS A 948 5.38 51.05 -1.18
CA LYS A 948 5.70 51.97 -2.29
C LYS A 948 7.19 51.90 -2.62
N ALA A 949 7.51 51.82 -3.90
CA ALA A 949 8.89 51.80 -4.40
C ALA A 949 9.73 52.94 -3.81
N LEU A 950 10.97 52.63 -3.43
CA LEU A 950 11.96 53.53 -2.82
C LEU A 950 11.54 54.08 -1.44
N GLY A 951 10.47 53.54 -0.85
CA GLY A 951 10.03 53.86 0.51
C GLY A 951 10.66 52.92 1.54
N LYS A 952 11.01 53.47 2.71
CA LYS A 952 11.35 52.68 3.89
C LYS A 952 10.07 52.17 4.55
N VAL A 953 10.01 50.85 4.77
CA VAL A 953 8.90 50.17 5.44
C VAL A 953 9.36 49.71 6.80
N THR A 954 8.49 49.78 7.82
CA THR A 954 8.72 49.20 9.15
C THR A 954 7.57 48.31 9.57
N ILE A 955 7.88 47.11 10.03
CA ILE A 955 6.91 46.11 10.44
C ILE A 955 7.22 45.67 11.87
N SER A 956 6.20 45.62 12.72
CA SER A 956 6.28 45.10 14.09
C SER A 956 5.24 44.03 14.32
N GLY A 957 5.55 43.07 15.17
CA GLY A 957 4.64 41.99 15.50
C GLY A 957 5.05 41.22 16.75
N HIS A 958 4.30 40.17 17.04
CA HIS A 958 4.54 39.30 18.18
C HIS A 958 4.19 37.83 17.90
N LEU A 959 4.56 36.95 18.82
CA LEU A 959 4.28 35.51 18.74
C LEU A 959 3.11 35.13 19.66
N GLU A 960 2.23 34.25 19.17
CA GLU A 960 1.09 33.71 19.91
C GLU A 960 1.12 32.18 19.97
N ASP A 961 0.56 31.63 21.05
CA ASP A 961 0.31 30.20 21.18
C ASP A 961 -0.97 29.75 20.47
N ILE A 962 -1.27 28.45 20.54
CA ILE A 962 -2.49 27.87 19.93
C ILE A 962 -3.80 28.41 20.53
N SER A 963 -3.74 29.00 21.72
CA SER A 963 -4.88 29.64 22.39
C SER A 963 -5.03 31.12 22.02
N GLY A 964 -4.11 31.67 21.22
CA GLY A 964 -4.06 33.09 20.87
C GLY A 964 -3.49 33.97 21.99
N GLN A 965 -2.67 33.41 22.89
CA GLN A 965 -1.98 34.18 23.93
C GLN A 965 -0.56 34.51 23.52
N SER A 966 -0.13 35.75 23.76
CA SER A 966 1.23 36.18 23.44
C SER A 966 2.29 35.41 24.23
N ILE A 967 3.37 34.99 23.57
CA ILE A 967 4.44 34.17 24.15
C ILE A 967 5.65 35.05 24.51
N GLU A 968 5.61 35.70 25.67
CA GLU A 968 6.72 36.58 26.11
C GLU A 968 8.02 35.83 26.44
N SER A 969 7.99 34.51 26.60
CA SER A 969 9.19 33.70 26.84
C SER A 969 9.99 33.38 25.57
N PHE A 970 9.44 33.65 24.38
CA PHE A 970 10.10 33.31 23.12
C PHE A 970 11.21 34.31 22.80
N ASN A 971 12.45 33.85 22.75
CA ASN A 971 13.61 34.61 22.29
C ASN A 971 14.31 33.80 21.22
N GLY A 972 14.67 34.44 20.10
CA GLY A 972 15.19 33.72 18.95
C GLY A 972 15.25 34.58 17.70
N ILE A 973 15.09 33.96 16.52
CA ILE A 973 15.22 34.63 15.22
C ILE A 973 13.94 34.43 14.42
N ILE A 974 13.49 35.50 13.77
CA ILE A 974 12.44 35.45 12.73
C ILE A 974 13.05 35.74 11.36
N TYR A 975 12.59 35.01 10.37
CA TYR A 975 12.94 35.08 8.96
C TYR A 975 11.73 35.63 8.17
N PRO A 976 11.56 36.96 8.11
CA PRO A 976 10.56 37.58 7.25
C PRO A 976 10.94 37.51 5.77
N SER A 977 9.98 37.09 4.95
CA SER A 977 10.06 37.15 3.49
C SER A 977 8.87 37.94 2.94
N VAL A 978 9.15 39.11 2.36
CA VAL A 978 8.16 39.99 1.74
C VAL A 978 8.22 39.81 0.23
N PHE A 979 7.10 39.47 -0.38
CA PHE A 979 6.99 39.23 -1.80
C PHE A 979 6.05 40.23 -2.47
N ASP A 980 6.35 40.52 -3.73
CA ASP A 980 5.47 41.27 -4.61
C ASP A 980 4.22 40.43 -4.97
N LYS A 981 3.34 41.01 -5.78
CA LYS A 981 2.16 40.35 -6.31
C LYS A 981 2.54 39.13 -7.18
N PRO A 982 1.63 38.16 -7.33
CA PRO A 982 1.87 37.01 -8.22
C PRO A 982 2.08 37.45 -9.68
N LEU A 983 3.00 36.77 -10.36
CA LEU A 983 3.20 36.87 -11.81
C LEU A 983 2.41 35.78 -12.52
N THR A 984 1.96 36.07 -13.74
CA THR A 984 1.48 35.05 -14.68
C THR A 984 2.64 34.59 -15.53
N VAL A 985 2.93 33.29 -15.52
CA VAL A 985 3.93 32.63 -16.35
C VAL A 985 3.19 31.86 -17.44
N THR A 986 3.69 31.94 -18.68
CA THR A 986 3.24 31.15 -19.82
C THR A 986 4.32 30.13 -20.16
N THR A 987 3.97 28.85 -20.23
CA THR A 987 4.91 27.78 -20.60
C THR A 987 5.32 27.86 -22.07
N LEU A 988 6.33 27.09 -22.49
CA LEU A 988 6.98 27.20 -23.79
C LEU A 988 6.31 26.37 -24.89
N GLY A 989 5.54 25.33 -24.54
CA GLY A 989 4.95 24.38 -25.48
C GLY A 989 6.01 23.57 -26.24
N ASN A 990 7.05 23.08 -25.54
CA ASN A 990 8.23 22.45 -26.12
C ASN A 990 7.87 21.26 -27.05
N ASP A 991 6.91 20.41 -26.65
CA ASP A 991 6.50 19.21 -27.40
C ASP A 991 5.34 19.46 -28.40
N GLY A 992 5.06 20.72 -28.74
CA GLY A 992 4.00 21.11 -29.66
C GLY A 992 2.59 21.12 -29.04
N ASP A 993 2.50 20.93 -27.72
CA ASP A 993 1.29 21.15 -26.94
C ASP A 993 0.95 22.64 -26.80
N ASN A 994 -0.27 22.96 -26.35
CA ASN A 994 -0.66 24.36 -26.17
C ASN A 994 -0.05 24.90 -24.88
N PRO A 995 0.63 26.07 -24.90
CA PRO A 995 1.13 26.72 -23.69
C PRO A 995 0.06 26.86 -22.60
N MET A 996 0.46 26.60 -21.36
CA MET A 996 -0.35 26.78 -20.16
C MET A 996 0.03 28.09 -19.47
N GLU A 997 -0.97 28.81 -18.97
CA GLU A 997 -0.74 29.93 -18.05
C GLU A 997 -0.96 29.48 -16.60
N TYR A 998 -0.06 29.89 -15.72
CA TYR A 998 -0.21 29.71 -14.28
C TYR A 998 0.33 30.91 -13.50
N LYS A 999 -0.10 31.04 -12.24
CA LYS A 999 0.39 32.08 -11.35
C LYS A 999 1.43 31.53 -10.40
N THR A 1000 2.54 32.25 -10.25
CA THR A 1000 3.58 31.98 -9.25
C THR A 1000 3.93 33.27 -8.51
N ARG A 1001 4.60 33.16 -7.36
CA ARG A 1001 5.07 34.30 -6.56
C ARG A 1001 6.52 34.05 -6.18
N GLU A 1002 7.43 34.58 -7.01
CA GLU A 1002 8.86 34.32 -6.91
C GLU A 1002 9.70 35.57 -6.74
N ASN A 1003 9.07 36.76 -6.64
CA ASN A 1003 9.76 38.04 -6.59
C ASN A 1003 9.85 38.56 -5.14
N PRO A 1004 10.96 38.32 -4.41
CA PRO A 1004 11.13 38.86 -3.07
C PRO A 1004 11.44 40.36 -3.13
N ILE A 1005 10.63 41.14 -2.42
CA ILE A 1005 10.91 42.54 -2.07
C ILE A 1005 11.96 42.61 -0.97
N TYR A 1006 11.92 41.68 -0.01
CA TYR A 1006 12.85 41.62 1.11
C TYR A 1006 12.92 40.19 1.68
N LYS A 1007 14.13 39.73 2.02
CA LYS A 1007 14.42 38.52 2.81
C LYS A 1007 15.51 38.89 3.83
N GLY A 1008 15.32 38.56 5.11
CA GLY A 1008 16.34 38.84 6.13
C GLY A 1008 16.10 38.12 7.45
N LYS A 1009 16.96 38.38 8.43
CA LYS A 1009 16.90 37.81 9.79
C LYS A 1009 16.70 38.90 10.82
N VAL A 1010 15.85 38.66 11.81
CA VAL A 1010 15.51 39.65 12.83
C VAL A 1010 15.47 38.97 14.19
N SER A 1011 16.00 39.64 15.21
CA SER A 1011 15.96 39.19 16.59
C SER A 1011 14.53 39.29 17.16
N ILE A 1012 14.08 38.22 17.80
CA ILE A 1012 12.89 38.21 18.64
C ILE A 1012 13.33 38.36 20.10
N SER A 1013 12.79 39.37 20.77
CA SER A 1013 12.97 39.58 22.20
C SER A 1013 11.61 39.64 22.89
N GLN A 1014 11.44 38.81 23.91
CA GLN A 1014 10.19 38.70 24.67
C GLN A 1014 8.95 38.48 23.80
N GLY A 1015 9.07 37.60 22.80
CA GLY A 1015 8.00 37.30 21.86
C GLY A 1015 7.68 38.42 20.87
N LYS A 1016 8.46 39.49 20.80
CA LYS A 1016 8.23 40.65 19.93
C LYS A 1016 9.36 40.86 18.94
N PHE A 1017 9.04 41.35 17.75
CA PHE A 1017 10.01 41.68 16.71
C PHE A 1017 9.67 43.00 16.03
N THR A 1018 10.67 43.63 15.43
CA THR A 1018 10.50 44.79 14.55
C THR A 1018 11.61 44.82 13.53
N PHE A 1019 11.28 45.07 12.27
CA PHE A 1019 12.28 45.21 11.21
C PHE A 1019 11.88 46.27 10.19
N SER A 1020 12.88 46.74 9.45
CA SER A 1020 12.68 47.70 8.37
C SER A 1020 13.43 47.27 7.11
N PHE A 1021 12.94 47.69 5.95
CA PHE A 1021 13.61 47.49 4.67
C PHE A 1021 13.18 48.59 3.70
N PHE A 1022 13.93 48.78 2.61
CA PHE A 1022 13.53 49.63 1.50
C PHE A 1022 12.86 48.80 0.41
N VAL A 1023 11.73 49.29 -0.10
CA VAL A 1023 11.04 48.64 -1.22
C VAL A 1023 11.82 48.92 -2.51
N PRO A 1024 12.29 47.91 -3.26
CA PRO A 1024 13.07 48.16 -4.45
C PRO A 1024 12.28 48.88 -5.55
N LYS A 1025 13.01 49.55 -6.45
CA LYS A 1025 12.42 50.30 -7.57
C LYS A 1025 11.65 49.41 -8.54
N ASP A 1026 12.03 48.15 -8.66
CA ASP A 1026 11.49 47.24 -9.68
C ASP A 1026 10.28 46.43 -9.19
N ILE A 1027 9.61 46.83 -8.12
CA ILE A 1027 8.28 46.27 -7.87
C ILE A 1027 7.39 46.45 -9.11
N SER A 1028 6.50 45.51 -9.33
CA SER A 1028 5.51 45.66 -10.39
C SER A 1028 4.61 46.86 -10.08
N TYR A 1029 4.22 47.63 -11.10
CA TYR A 1029 3.37 48.83 -10.95
C TYR A 1029 1.87 48.58 -11.23
N GLY A 1030 1.49 47.35 -11.57
CA GLY A 1030 0.07 46.97 -11.65
C GLY A 1030 -0.62 47.03 -10.29
N THR A 1031 -1.94 47.19 -10.23
CA THR A 1031 -2.66 47.07 -8.94
C THR A 1031 -2.70 45.61 -8.49
N GLY A 1032 -2.26 45.33 -7.26
CA GLY A 1032 -2.30 43.98 -6.68
C GLY A 1032 -1.83 43.94 -5.23
N PHE A 1033 -1.87 42.75 -4.64
CA PHE A 1033 -1.46 42.50 -3.27
C PHE A 1033 -0.21 41.63 -3.21
N GLY A 1034 0.80 42.11 -2.48
CA GLY A 1034 1.95 41.35 -2.03
C GLY A 1034 1.60 40.47 -0.83
N LYS A 1035 2.57 39.65 -0.41
CA LYS A 1035 2.42 38.71 0.69
C LYS A 1035 3.67 38.71 1.57
N ILE A 1036 3.49 38.61 2.88
CA ILE A 1036 4.59 38.38 3.83
C ILE A 1036 4.45 36.97 4.39
N PHE A 1037 5.57 36.27 4.46
CA PHE A 1037 5.73 35.03 5.19
C PHE A 1037 6.66 35.24 6.38
N TYR A 1038 6.35 34.57 7.47
CA TYR A 1038 7.19 34.52 8.65
C TYR A 1038 7.48 33.07 9.01
N TYR A 1039 8.75 32.77 9.21
CA TYR A 1039 9.19 31.63 10.01
C TYR A 1039 9.97 32.17 11.20
N ALA A 1040 9.70 31.67 12.40
CA ALA A 1040 10.47 32.03 13.59
C ALA A 1040 10.94 30.78 14.31
N GLN A 1041 12.11 30.85 14.94
CA GLN A 1041 12.68 29.77 15.72
C GLN A 1041 13.32 30.29 17.01
N SER A 1042 13.27 29.46 18.03
CA SER A 1042 14.04 29.52 19.27
C SER A 1042 14.70 28.16 19.49
N ASP A 1043 15.49 28.02 20.55
CA ASP A 1043 16.12 26.74 20.89
C ASP A 1043 15.10 25.62 21.22
N LEU A 1044 13.85 25.98 21.55
CA LEU A 1044 12.83 25.05 22.05
C LEU A 1044 11.61 24.88 21.13
N SER A 1045 11.32 25.86 20.28
CA SER A 1045 10.11 25.87 19.45
C SER A 1045 10.27 26.76 18.23
N ASP A 1046 9.41 26.54 17.24
CA ASP A 1046 9.25 27.36 16.05
C ASP A 1046 7.83 27.92 15.91
N ALA A 1047 7.67 28.89 15.01
CA ALA A 1047 6.41 29.56 14.71
C ALA A 1047 6.29 29.91 13.23
N SER A 1048 5.07 30.05 12.74
CA SER A 1048 4.80 30.56 11.38
C SER A 1048 3.67 31.57 11.34
N GLY A 1049 3.69 32.42 10.32
CA GLY A 1049 2.62 33.40 10.10
C GLY A 1049 2.67 33.98 8.70
N ASN A 1050 1.65 34.75 8.35
CA ASN A 1050 1.57 35.40 7.06
C ASN A 1050 0.71 36.67 7.07
N VAL A 1051 0.85 37.48 6.01
CA VAL A 1051 -0.08 38.54 5.65
C VAL A 1051 -0.28 38.51 4.13
N THR A 1052 -1.51 38.32 3.63
CA THR A 1052 -1.80 38.04 2.19
C THR A 1052 -2.32 39.22 1.38
N GLN A 1053 -2.69 40.33 2.02
CA GLN A 1053 -3.40 41.45 1.39
C GLN A 1053 -2.68 42.78 1.58
N ILE A 1054 -1.35 42.80 1.40
CA ILE A 1054 -0.59 44.05 1.50
C ILE A 1054 -0.61 44.75 0.15
N PRO A 1055 -1.16 45.98 0.02
CA PRO A 1055 -1.15 46.69 -1.24
C PRO A 1055 0.30 47.01 -1.66
N VAL A 1056 0.65 46.72 -2.92
CA VAL A 1056 1.95 47.06 -3.51
C VAL A 1056 1.72 47.93 -4.73
N ASN A 1057 2.05 49.22 -4.64
CA ASN A 1057 1.85 50.15 -5.76
C ASN A 1057 2.56 51.50 -5.56
N GLY A 1058 3.00 52.10 -6.67
CA GLY A 1058 3.44 53.48 -6.75
C GLY A 1058 4.82 53.75 -6.12
N PHE A 1059 5.19 55.03 -6.10
CA PHE A 1059 6.45 55.51 -5.52
C PHE A 1059 6.21 56.19 -4.18
N ALA A 1060 7.15 56.06 -3.26
CA ALA A 1060 7.17 56.86 -2.05
C ALA A 1060 7.36 58.34 -2.40
N GLY A 1061 6.81 59.25 -1.59
CA GLY A 1061 7.10 60.69 -1.73
C GLY A 1061 8.43 61.03 -1.07
N GLY A 1062 9.27 61.84 -1.70
CA GLY A 1062 10.52 62.33 -1.09
C GLY A 1062 11.60 61.27 -0.88
N PHE A 1063 11.67 60.25 -1.74
CA PHE A 1063 12.70 59.21 -1.69
C PHE A 1063 14.11 59.75 -2.02
N ILE A 1064 15.14 59.04 -1.56
CA ILE A 1064 16.55 59.38 -1.77
C ILE A 1064 17.01 58.73 -3.09
N ASN A 1065 17.51 59.52 -4.03
CA ASN A 1065 18.16 58.98 -5.22
C ASN A 1065 19.57 58.46 -4.85
N ASP A 1066 19.73 57.14 -4.80
CA ASP A 1066 21.06 56.52 -4.76
C ASP A 1066 21.63 56.38 -6.17
N ASN A 1067 22.90 56.74 -6.34
CA ASN A 1067 23.66 56.46 -7.56
C ASN A 1067 25.03 55.83 -7.22
N THR A 1068 25.24 55.46 -5.96
CA THR A 1068 26.44 54.76 -5.51
C THR A 1068 26.21 53.27 -5.70
N GLY A 1069 27.16 52.57 -6.32
CA GLY A 1069 27.07 51.11 -6.43
C GLY A 1069 27.35 50.43 -5.09
N PRO A 1070 26.89 49.17 -4.90
CA PRO A 1070 27.14 48.42 -3.69
C PRO A 1070 28.64 48.11 -3.53
N VAL A 1071 29.10 47.99 -2.29
CA VAL A 1071 30.44 47.50 -1.97
C VAL A 1071 30.40 45.97 -1.98
N ILE A 1072 31.21 45.34 -2.84
CA ILE A 1072 31.23 43.88 -3.01
C ILE A 1072 32.59 43.33 -2.59
N ASN A 1073 32.59 42.36 -1.67
CA ASN A 1073 33.77 41.56 -1.32
C ASN A 1073 33.49 40.09 -1.66
N LEU A 1074 34.32 39.51 -2.54
CA LEU A 1074 34.18 38.14 -3.01
C LEU A 1074 35.28 37.24 -2.45
N TYR A 1075 34.89 36.04 -2.07
CA TYR A 1075 35.75 34.99 -1.53
C TYR A 1075 35.35 33.63 -2.10
N MET A 1076 36.30 32.69 -2.11
CA MET A 1076 36.03 31.27 -2.39
C MET A 1076 36.16 30.50 -1.08
N ASN A 1077 35.17 29.69 -0.76
CA ASN A 1077 34.98 28.93 0.47
C ASN A 1077 34.78 29.78 1.73
N ASP A 1078 35.75 30.61 2.08
CA ASP A 1078 35.72 31.41 3.30
C ASP A 1078 36.45 32.76 3.14
N SER A 1079 36.28 33.65 4.12
CA SER A 1079 36.86 35.01 4.13
C SER A 1079 38.40 35.07 4.22
N SER A 1080 39.08 33.93 4.38
CA SER A 1080 40.54 33.83 4.33
C SER A 1080 41.07 33.74 2.90
N PHE A 1081 40.23 33.44 1.91
CA PHE A 1081 40.61 33.43 0.50
C PHE A 1081 41.22 34.78 0.08
N ARG A 1082 42.24 34.71 -0.77
CA ARG A 1082 42.92 35.87 -1.36
C ARG A 1082 42.97 35.67 -2.86
N ASN A 1083 42.86 36.77 -3.61
CA ASN A 1083 42.92 36.75 -5.07
C ASN A 1083 44.21 36.04 -5.54
N GLY A 1084 44.07 35.06 -6.44
CA GLY A 1084 45.16 34.19 -6.91
C GLY A 1084 45.46 32.98 -6.01
N GLY A 1085 44.66 32.74 -4.96
CA GLY A 1085 44.77 31.58 -4.08
C GLY A 1085 44.32 30.27 -4.74
N ILE A 1086 44.64 29.16 -4.08
CA ILE A 1086 44.18 27.82 -4.48
C ILE A 1086 42.84 27.55 -3.81
N THR A 1087 41.94 26.88 -4.53
CA THR A 1087 40.67 26.39 -4.01
C THR A 1087 40.54 24.89 -4.31
N ASP A 1088 39.61 24.20 -3.65
CA ASP A 1088 39.27 22.82 -3.99
C ASP A 1088 38.48 22.71 -5.30
N GLU A 1089 38.12 21.49 -5.69
CA GLU A 1089 37.44 21.18 -6.96
C GLU A 1089 35.94 21.58 -6.98
N SER A 1090 35.37 22.04 -5.86
CA SER A 1090 33.96 22.44 -5.73
C SER A 1090 33.79 23.64 -4.78
N PRO A 1091 34.35 24.81 -5.15
CA PRO A 1091 34.36 25.97 -4.27
C PRO A 1091 32.99 26.59 -4.02
N VAL A 1092 32.76 27.05 -2.80
CA VAL A 1092 31.59 27.89 -2.47
C VAL A 1092 31.91 29.35 -2.77
N LEU A 1093 31.11 30.00 -3.63
CA LEU A 1093 31.20 31.45 -3.81
C LEU A 1093 30.59 32.16 -2.60
N LEU A 1094 31.41 32.93 -1.88
CA LEU A 1094 30.95 33.77 -0.77
C LEU A 1094 31.06 35.24 -1.15
N ALA A 1095 29.93 35.94 -1.16
CA ALA A 1095 29.85 37.36 -1.52
C ALA A 1095 29.24 38.18 -0.37
N TYR A 1096 30.00 39.12 0.16
CA TYR A 1096 29.47 40.16 1.05
C TYR A 1096 29.18 41.41 0.24
N ILE A 1097 27.91 41.79 0.17
CA ILE A 1097 27.41 42.93 -0.58
C ILE A 1097 26.80 43.91 0.42
N HIS A 1098 27.19 45.18 0.38
CA HIS A 1098 26.67 46.21 1.27
C HIS A 1098 26.20 47.43 0.48
N ASP A 1099 24.97 47.87 0.74
CA ASP A 1099 24.40 49.11 0.20
C ASP A 1099 23.55 49.84 1.24
N GLN A 1100 23.60 51.17 1.27
CA GLN A 1100 22.86 51.96 2.26
C GLN A 1100 21.34 51.86 2.10
N GLN A 1101 20.84 51.61 0.88
CA GLN A 1101 19.41 51.37 0.60
C GLN A 1101 19.08 49.88 0.46
N GLY A 1102 20.04 49.00 0.75
CA GLY A 1102 19.92 47.55 0.55
C GLY A 1102 20.05 47.15 -0.91
N VAL A 1103 20.11 45.83 -1.13
CA VAL A 1103 20.30 45.25 -2.47
C VAL A 1103 18.95 44.90 -3.09
N ASN A 1104 18.76 45.24 -4.36
CA ASN A 1104 17.57 44.89 -5.11
C ASN A 1104 17.64 43.44 -5.61
N THR A 1105 16.70 42.60 -5.17
CA THR A 1105 16.60 41.18 -5.55
C THR A 1105 15.26 40.83 -6.19
N VAL A 1106 14.45 41.81 -6.59
CA VAL A 1106 13.07 41.59 -7.07
C VAL A 1106 13.04 40.91 -8.45
N GLY A 1107 14.07 41.11 -9.27
CA GLY A 1107 14.25 40.45 -10.58
C GLY A 1107 13.30 40.89 -11.71
N ASN A 1108 12.43 41.88 -11.48
CA ASN A 1108 11.55 42.41 -12.53
C ASN A 1108 12.25 43.41 -13.47
N GLY A 1109 13.40 43.96 -13.06
CA GLY A 1109 14.15 44.97 -13.81
C GLY A 1109 15.17 44.31 -14.73
N ILE A 1110 15.11 44.61 -16.04
CA ILE A 1110 16.09 44.08 -17.01
C ILE A 1110 17.50 44.56 -16.61
N GLY A 1111 18.37 43.59 -16.31
CA GLY A 1111 19.78 43.85 -15.95
C GLY A 1111 19.98 44.30 -14.50
N HIS A 1112 18.98 44.13 -13.62
CA HIS A 1112 19.05 44.51 -12.22
C HIS A 1112 19.22 43.30 -11.27
N ASP A 1113 19.44 42.10 -11.81
CA ASP A 1113 19.75 40.89 -11.04
C ASP A 1113 21.18 40.87 -10.51
N ILE A 1114 21.39 40.20 -9.37
CA ILE A 1114 22.72 39.80 -8.93
C ILE A 1114 23.18 38.67 -9.86
N THR A 1115 24.23 38.90 -10.65
CA THR A 1115 24.74 37.91 -11.59
C THR A 1115 26.21 37.58 -11.32
N ALA A 1116 26.57 36.32 -11.53
CA ALA A 1116 27.95 35.85 -11.54
C ALA A 1116 28.20 35.03 -12.80
N TYR A 1117 29.39 35.10 -13.37
CA TYR A 1117 29.82 34.29 -14.51
C TYR A 1117 31.30 33.96 -14.34
N ILE A 1118 31.74 32.83 -14.87
CA ILE A 1118 33.08 32.31 -14.70
C ILE A 1118 33.91 32.67 -15.94
N ASP A 1119 35.20 32.98 -15.76
CA ASP A 1119 36.18 33.22 -16.83
C ASP A 1119 35.79 34.26 -17.90
N ASN A 1120 34.99 35.26 -17.53
CA ASN A 1120 34.38 36.22 -18.46
C ASN A 1120 33.49 35.58 -19.55
N ASP A 1121 33.08 34.33 -19.37
CA ASP A 1121 32.15 33.65 -20.26
C ASP A 1121 30.71 33.97 -19.83
N GLN A 1122 30.10 34.93 -20.51
CA GLN A 1122 28.71 35.31 -20.26
C GLN A 1122 27.72 34.17 -20.52
N SER A 1123 28.10 33.10 -21.23
CA SER A 1123 27.25 31.91 -21.37
C SER A 1123 27.15 31.09 -20.08
N THR A 1124 28.02 31.35 -19.09
CA THR A 1124 28.00 30.74 -17.76
C THR A 1124 27.30 31.62 -16.70
N MET A 1125 26.51 32.60 -17.14
CA MET A 1125 25.84 33.53 -16.23
C MET A 1125 24.85 32.81 -15.31
N MET A 1126 25.00 33.05 -14.01
CA MET A 1126 24.16 32.55 -12.92
C MET A 1126 23.45 33.73 -12.26
N ILE A 1127 22.14 33.61 -12.02
CA ILE A 1127 21.35 34.57 -11.24
C ILE A 1127 21.41 34.18 -9.76
N LEU A 1128 21.84 35.10 -8.91
CA LEU A 1128 22.12 34.86 -7.49
C LEU A 1128 21.07 35.43 -6.53
N ASN A 1129 19.98 36.04 -7.03
CA ASN A 1129 18.96 36.72 -6.19
C ASN A 1129 18.40 35.83 -5.07
N ASP A 1130 18.18 34.54 -5.34
CA ASP A 1130 17.63 33.60 -4.37
C ASP A 1130 18.60 33.20 -3.25
N TYR A 1131 19.91 33.43 -3.45
CA TYR A 1131 20.96 33.17 -2.46
C TYR A 1131 21.28 34.38 -1.57
N TYR A 1132 20.76 35.56 -1.90
CA TYR A 1132 20.96 36.77 -1.10
C TYR A 1132 20.03 36.79 0.12
N GLU A 1133 20.59 37.09 1.27
CA GLU A 1133 19.88 37.26 2.53
C GLU A 1133 20.55 38.39 3.34
N ALA A 1134 19.75 39.31 3.91
CA ALA A 1134 20.29 40.39 4.73
C ALA A 1134 20.78 39.88 6.11
N ASP A 1135 21.81 40.55 6.64
CA ASP A 1135 22.38 40.26 7.96
C ASP A 1135 21.35 40.44 9.10
N LEU A 1136 21.62 39.83 10.26
CA LEU A 1136 20.75 39.92 11.43
C LEU A 1136 20.49 41.38 11.83
N ASP A 1137 19.21 41.72 11.97
CA ASP A 1137 18.71 43.06 12.31
C ASP A 1137 19.13 44.15 11.29
N SER A 1138 19.46 43.75 10.06
CA SER A 1138 19.88 44.61 8.96
C SER A 1138 19.00 44.44 7.72
N TYR A 1139 19.01 45.47 6.87
CA TYR A 1139 18.52 45.43 5.49
C TYR A 1139 19.60 45.84 4.47
N MET A 1140 20.80 46.18 4.97
CA MET A 1140 21.96 46.68 4.22
C MET A 1140 22.91 45.57 3.85
#